data_AF-A0A8H7XZE3-F1
#
_entry.id   AF-A0A8H7XZE3-F1
#
_cell.length_a   1.000
_cell.length_b   1.000
_cell.length_c   1.000
_cell.angle_alpha   90.00
_cell.angle_beta   90.00
_cell.angle_gamma   90.00
#
_symmetry.space_group_name_H-M   'P 1'
#
loop_
_entity.id
_entity.type
_entity.pdbx_description
1 polymer ?
#
loop_
_entity_poly.entity_id
_entity_poly.type
_entity_poly.pdbx_seq_one_letter_code
_entity_poly.pdbx_strand_id
1 'polypeptide(L)'
;MADFPSSYEAISRLADLLSPYDVGTVPGFLRFLKWSNSVLIDNGALMFFTHLDLPNNDINISVSEANEYRVDAFCYNHGYVLVDRTDDNRPSSYIQRVSVFRHPTSTVSIIITVSASSLNFLPIFSAASTLHMNFISHEGAVCLYPDLLNNKSAVIQFAQRDDEPLISSYRSYGFNLRHQGSSRDHYCMKSPKSLTGNNVLFIPFSADGESAAPCHNAFGVTDVIWRLGGQCCDDHARIATVIDVPSKNIYKWLVRNHLATVGSSRDGSTWSQTTMESYASEALQEIPDLISQEDRERLIQTNELADTVSLYEELLEKYPERAHPYFLVRKANLVLRLGGDAIALGLYRKAQDILCRLSVCDEKLDVFLQAISERTERLANALLEKSCQVTYYRPWKPTKEYKFPTDQPQLPPGASELKERWNTLNQDPTFYASYLVKLAIETNHVESTFLLKEKSMQDLIRRGLDEGVISTEPHSPLSHPDKIRSILRDTVTAYQQLTPLVNNTAPLSMSAACAIHATLMKTSRFLESRYIAPGATRAETWKTVVISGSYNVQMCPYPEVDKEFEYICRMAKQWIRTWRNPFASASWTHLTLVSCHPFDDGNGRLVRIIASLPLLQHKFPPISITMAQRAEYYKGIVKARDGDHTDMLRCFVEGMKETLDLVESLRNS
;
A
#
# COMPACT_ATOMS: atom_id res chain seq x y z
N MET A 1 8.47 14.28 -36.71
CA MET A 1 8.35 14.14 -35.25
C MET A 1 9.66 14.63 -34.64
N ALA A 2 9.67 14.99 -33.36
CA ALA A 2 10.90 15.16 -32.60
C ALA A 2 10.68 14.54 -31.23
N ASP A 3 11.74 14.05 -30.63
CA ASP A 3 11.66 13.01 -29.62
C ASP A 3 11.20 13.53 -28.26
N PHE A 4 10.54 12.66 -27.51
CA PHE A 4 9.92 12.97 -26.23
C PHE A 4 10.72 12.30 -25.09
N PRO A 5 10.81 12.93 -23.91
CA PRO A 5 11.70 12.46 -22.85
C PRO A 5 11.26 11.09 -22.34
N SER A 6 12.22 10.16 -22.29
CA SER A 6 12.05 8.86 -21.62
C SER A 6 11.78 9.05 -20.12
N SER A 7 11.21 8.05 -19.42
CA SER A 7 11.01 8.18 -17.96
C SER A 7 12.33 8.35 -17.18
N TYR A 8 13.46 7.86 -17.69
CA TYR A 8 14.79 8.16 -17.12
C TYR A 8 15.12 9.65 -17.22
N GLU A 9 14.91 10.23 -18.41
CA GLU A 9 15.13 11.64 -18.69
C GLU A 9 14.14 12.55 -17.94
N ALA A 10 12.90 12.10 -17.76
CA ALA A 10 11.92 12.74 -16.89
C ALA A 10 12.39 12.79 -15.42
N ILE A 11 12.89 11.68 -14.86
CA ILE A 11 13.44 11.67 -13.50
C ILE A 11 14.63 12.63 -13.38
N SER A 12 15.48 12.73 -14.40
CA SER A 12 16.57 13.72 -14.45
C SER A 12 16.04 15.16 -14.43
N ARG A 13 15.12 15.51 -15.34
CA ARG A 13 14.53 16.86 -15.43
C ARG A 13 13.79 17.26 -14.16
N LEU A 14 13.18 16.31 -13.43
CA LEU A 14 12.60 16.56 -12.11
C LEU A 14 13.66 16.73 -11.01
N ALA A 15 14.85 16.14 -11.13
CA ALA A 15 15.97 16.43 -10.24
C ALA A 15 16.53 17.83 -10.50
N ASP A 16 16.71 18.21 -11.77
CA ASP A 16 17.17 19.54 -12.19
C ASP A 16 16.19 20.64 -11.69
N LEU A 17 14.88 20.37 -11.74
CA LEU A 17 13.83 21.24 -11.20
C LEU A 17 13.83 21.38 -9.67
N LEU A 18 14.34 20.40 -8.90
CA LEU A 18 14.32 20.46 -7.43
C LEU A 18 15.68 20.87 -6.84
N SER A 19 16.77 20.74 -7.60
CA SER A 19 18.14 21.02 -7.13
C SER A 19 18.39 22.47 -6.67
N PRO A 20 17.78 23.53 -7.24
CA PRO A 20 17.99 24.91 -6.76
C PRO A 20 17.32 25.28 -5.41
N TYR A 21 16.56 24.35 -4.80
CA TYR A 21 15.60 24.66 -3.72
C TYR A 21 15.86 23.90 -2.41
N ASP A 22 16.81 22.97 -2.40
CA ASP A 22 17.15 22.11 -1.23
C ASP A 22 15.95 21.34 -0.62
N VAL A 23 14.89 21.13 -1.41
CA VAL A 23 13.65 20.40 -1.03
C VAL A 23 13.82 18.86 -1.02
N GLY A 24 15.05 18.39 -0.82
CA GLY A 24 15.43 16.98 -0.78
C GLY A 24 15.52 16.29 -2.15
N THR A 25 15.54 14.96 -2.13
CA THR A 25 15.68 14.12 -3.34
C THR A 25 14.36 13.94 -4.08
N VAL A 26 14.39 13.70 -5.40
CA VAL A 26 13.18 13.43 -6.23
C VAL A 26 12.26 12.38 -5.60
N PRO A 27 12.73 11.19 -5.13
CA PRO A 27 11.85 10.21 -4.48
C PRO A 27 11.31 10.69 -3.12
N GLY A 28 12.02 11.60 -2.44
CA GLY A 28 11.56 12.29 -1.24
C GLY A 28 10.41 13.26 -1.55
N PHE A 29 10.59 14.13 -2.54
CA PHE A 29 9.60 15.10 -2.97
C PHE A 29 8.33 14.44 -3.54
N LEU A 30 8.46 13.39 -4.35
CA LEU A 30 7.30 12.60 -4.82
C LEU A 30 6.56 11.92 -3.66
N ARG A 31 7.27 11.38 -2.65
CA ARG A 31 6.63 10.88 -1.42
C ARG A 31 5.92 11.99 -0.63
N PHE A 32 6.51 13.18 -0.59
CA PHE A 32 5.88 14.35 0.02
C PHE A 32 4.57 14.71 -0.70
N LEU A 33 4.57 14.87 -2.04
CA LEU A 33 3.35 15.12 -2.83
C LEU A 33 2.27 14.03 -2.61
N LYS A 34 2.66 12.76 -2.48
CA LYS A 34 1.72 11.66 -2.14
C LYS A 34 1.13 11.83 -0.75
N TRP A 35 1.94 12.20 0.25
CA TRP A 35 1.54 12.33 1.65
C TRP A 35 0.72 13.60 1.93
N SER A 36 1.06 14.74 1.32
CA SER A 36 0.27 15.97 1.38
C SER A 36 -0.98 15.93 0.50
N ASN A 37 -1.09 14.93 -0.40
CA ASN A 37 -2.07 14.90 -1.48
C ASN A 37 -2.09 16.24 -2.23
N SER A 38 -0.93 16.64 -2.75
CA SER A 38 -0.75 17.90 -3.48
C SER A 38 -0.11 17.69 -4.85
N VAL A 39 -0.19 18.70 -5.70
CA VAL A 39 0.38 18.69 -7.06
C VAL A 39 1.19 19.96 -7.32
N LEU A 40 2.25 19.84 -8.11
CA LEU A 40 3.02 20.99 -8.62
C LEU A 40 2.40 21.46 -9.94
N ILE A 41 2.16 22.77 -10.06
CA ILE A 41 1.46 23.42 -11.18
C ILE A 41 2.29 24.60 -11.73
N ASP A 42 1.81 25.21 -12.82
CA ASP A 42 2.39 26.40 -13.47
C ASP A 42 3.92 26.25 -13.71
N ASN A 43 4.73 27.32 -13.65
CA ASN A 43 6.15 27.37 -14.03
C ASN A 43 6.99 26.14 -13.63
N GLY A 44 6.77 25.56 -12.45
CA GLY A 44 7.47 24.33 -12.03
C GLY A 44 7.08 23.10 -12.87
N ALA A 45 5.78 22.91 -13.12
CA ALA A 45 5.31 21.89 -14.06
C ALA A 45 5.68 22.22 -15.51
N LEU A 46 5.81 23.51 -15.87
CA LEU A 46 6.30 23.90 -17.19
C LEU A 46 7.76 23.47 -17.33
N MET A 47 8.68 23.90 -16.45
CA MET A 47 10.13 23.62 -16.52
C MET A 47 10.46 22.15 -16.83
N PHE A 48 9.77 21.22 -16.17
CA PHE A 48 9.97 19.77 -16.31
C PHE A 48 9.93 19.26 -17.77
N PHE A 49 9.06 19.77 -18.63
CA PHE A 49 8.94 19.28 -20.02
C PHE A 49 10.02 19.86 -20.98
N THR A 50 11.04 20.59 -20.49
CA THR A 50 11.64 21.70 -21.26
C THR A 50 13.14 21.89 -21.07
N HIS A 51 13.73 22.80 -21.86
CA HIS A 51 15.16 23.13 -21.85
C HIS A 51 15.42 24.65 -21.84
N LEU A 52 14.58 25.43 -21.16
CA LEU A 52 14.56 26.89 -21.35
C LEU A 52 14.32 27.66 -20.05
N ASP A 53 15.39 28.22 -19.50
CA ASP A 53 15.41 29.05 -18.28
C ASP A 53 14.22 30.03 -18.21
N LEU A 54 13.41 29.91 -17.16
CA LEU A 54 12.30 30.83 -16.91
C LEU A 54 12.79 32.02 -16.06
N PRO A 55 12.27 33.24 -16.29
CA PRO A 55 12.61 34.42 -15.49
C PRO A 55 11.98 34.41 -14.08
N ASN A 56 11.01 33.53 -13.81
CA ASN A 56 10.59 33.19 -12.46
C ASN A 56 10.60 31.66 -12.28
N ASN A 57 11.28 31.21 -11.23
CA ASN A 57 11.47 29.82 -10.85
C ASN A 57 10.65 29.41 -9.61
N ASP A 58 9.75 30.25 -9.08
CA ASP A 58 8.96 29.92 -7.89
C ASP A 58 8.19 28.58 -8.03
N ILE A 59 8.28 27.70 -7.02
CA ILE A 59 7.57 26.42 -6.97
C ILE A 59 6.12 26.67 -6.55
N ASN A 60 5.15 26.26 -7.38
CA ASN A 60 3.72 26.48 -7.15
C ASN A 60 3.01 25.17 -6.80
N ILE A 61 2.66 24.97 -5.53
CA ILE A 61 2.02 23.75 -5.02
C ILE A 61 0.53 24.01 -4.78
N SER A 62 -0.34 23.21 -5.38
CA SER A 62 -1.79 23.24 -5.09
C SER A 62 -2.21 22.10 -4.17
N VAL A 63 -3.02 22.44 -3.16
CA VAL A 63 -3.46 21.52 -2.09
C VAL A 63 -4.85 21.91 -1.58
N SER A 64 -5.65 20.93 -1.14
CA SER A 64 -6.91 21.13 -0.43
C SER A 64 -6.69 21.78 0.95
N GLU A 65 -7.61 22.62 1.42
CA GLU A 65 -7.63 23.17 2.80
C GLU A 65 -7.30 22.12 3.86
N ALA A 66 -7.92 20.94 3.80
CA ALA A 66 -7.74 19.82 4.73
C ALA A 66 -6.31 19.23 4.79
N ASN A 67 -5.38 19.66 3.93
CA ASN A 67 -3.99 19.21 3.90
C ASN A 67 -2.96 20.37 3.86
N GLU A 68 -3.35 21.65 3.92
CA GLU A 68 -2.42 22.80 3.90
C GLU A 68 -1.30 22.66 4.94
N TYR A 69 -1.65 22.26 6.18
CA TYR A 69 -0.70 22.08 7.28
C TYR A 69 0.45 21.10 6.98
N ARG A 70 0.26 20.16 6.04
CA ARG A 70 1.30 19.21 5.61
C ARG A 70 2.36 19.89 4.75
N VAL A 71 1.94 20.84 3.91
CA VAL A 71 2.82 21.63 3.03
C VAL A 71 3.51 22.73 3.83
N ASP A 72 2.79 23.43 4.71
CA ASP A 72 3.37 24.38 5.68
C ASP A 72 4.47 23.71 6.53
N ALA A 73 4.18 22.55 7.15
CA ALA A 73 5.14 21.81 7.96
C ALA A 73 6.35 21.32 7.17
N PHE A 74 6.17 20.94 5.89
CA PHE A 74 7.29 20.60 5.01
C PHE A 74 8.20 21.81 4.78
N CYS A 75 7.64 22.99 4.50
CA CYS A 75 8.40 24.22 4.29
C CYS A 75 9.23 24.59 5.54
N TYR A 76 8.59 24.65 6.72
CA TYR A 76 9.30 24.98 7.97
C TYR A 76 10.42 23.98 8.31
N ASN A 77 10.21 22.68 8.06
CA ASN A 77 11.22 21.65 8.29
C ASN A 77 12.44 21.74 7.35
N HIS A 78 12.31 22.41 6.20
CA HIS A 78 13.40 22.69 5.26
C HIS A 78 13.87 24.17 5.34
N GLY A 79 13.67 24.82 6.49
CA GLY A 79 14.20 26.17 6.75
C GLY A 79 13.47 27.33 6.05
N TYR A 80 12.40 27.06 5.31
CA TYR A 80 11.60 28.11 4.66
C TYR A 80 10.73 28.85 5.69
N VAL A 81 10.64 30.16 5.54
CA VAL A 81 9.85 31.06 6.39
C VAL A 81 8.68 31.61 5.60
N LEU A 82 7.49 31.68 6.20
CA LEU A 82 6.31 32.35 5.63
C LEU A 82 6.56 33.86 5.54
N VAL A 83 6.48 34.43 4.35
CA VAL A 83 6.74 35.86 4.07
C VAL A 83 5.46 36.63 3.75
N ASP A 84 4.49 35.98 3.09
CA ASP A 84 3.18 36.56 2.79
C ASP A 84 2.08 35.50 2.89
N ARG A 85 0.86 35.89 3.26
CA ARG A 85 -0.34 35.04 3.30
C ARG A 85 -1.57 35.90 3.03
N THR A 86 -2.18 35.70 1.87
CA THR A 86 -3.40 36.39 1.45
C THR A 86 -4.57 35.41 1.37
N ASP A 87 -5.59 35.63 2.20
CA ASP A 87 -6.91 34.99 2.08
C ASP A 87 -7.77 35.73 1.05
N ASP A 88 -8.32 35.02 0.04
CA ASP A 88 -9.19 35.64 -0.96
C ASP A 88 -10.65 35.64 -0.48
N ASN A 89 -11.04 36.71 0.21
CA ASN A 89 -12.37 36.90 0.81
C ASN A 89 -13.50 37.14 -0.23
N ARG A 90 -13.46 36.49 -1.41
CA ARG A 90 -14.41 36.70 -2.52
C ARG A 90 -15.35 35.48 -2.69
N PRO A 91 -16.67 35.65 -2.91
CA PRO A 91 -17.62 34.52 -2.83
C PRO A 91 -17.66 33.54 -4.01
N SER A 92 -16.61 33.47 -4.84
CA SER A 92 -16.64 32.70 -6.11
C SER A 92 -15.28 32.17 -6.60
N SER A 93 -14.22 32.32 -5.79
CA SER A 93 -12.88 31.80 -6.09
C SER A 93 -12.76 30.35 -5.65
N TYR A 94 -12.24 29.46 -6.51
CA TYR A 94 -11.89 28.08 -6.12
C TYR A 94 -10.59 28.00 -5.30
N ILE A 95 -9.89 29.14 -5.19
CA ILE A 95 -8.71 29.39 -4.35
C ILE A 95 -9.19 30.18 -3.13
N GLN A 96 -8.85 29.69 -1.94
CA GLN A 96 -9.25 30.26 -0.66
C GLN A 96 -8.14 31.11 -0.04
N ARG A 97 -6.88 30.69 -0.24
CA ARG A 97 -5.68 31.28 0.34
C ARG A 97 -4.47 31.04 -0.56
N VAL A 98 -3.57 32.01 -0.59
CA VAL A 98 -2.22 31.86 -1.13
C VAL A 98 -1.22 32.17 -0.02
N SER A 99 -0.26 31.26 0.21
CA SER A 99 0.82 31.41 1.20
C SER A 99 2.17 31.40 0.47
N VAL A 100 3.04 32.38 0.73
CA VAL A 100 4.36 32.52 0.08
C VAL A 100 5.46 32.31 1.09
N PHE A 101 6.25 31.27 0.90
CA PHE A 101 7.39 30.88 1.72
C PHE A 101 8.71 31.20 1.00
N ARG A 102 9.75 31.63 1.72
CA ARG A 102 11.11 31.84 1.17
C ARG A 102 12.18 31.27 2.10
N HIS A 103 13.26 30.74 1.52
CA HIS A 103 14.42 30.30 2.29
C HIS A 103 15.43 31.46 2.48
N PRO A 104 16.02 31.68 3.67
CA PRO A 104 16.90 32.82 3.92
C PRO A 104 18.14 32.94 3.00
N THR A 105 18.55 31.85 2.35
CA THR A 105 19.70 31.80 1.43
C THR A 105 19.33 31.62 -0.05
N SER A 106 18.04 31.50 -0.39
CA SER A 106 17.59 31.32 -1.77
C SER A 106 16.83 32.55 -2.26
N THR A 107 16.99 32.87 -3.55
CA THR A 107 16.20 33.91 -4.23
C THR A 107 14.82 33.43 -4.66
N VAL A 108 14.46 32.17 -4.38
CA VAL A 108 13.28 31.48 -4.92
C VAL A 108 12.27 31.14 -3.83
N SER A 109 10.98 31.30 -4.16
CA SER A 109 9.85 31.12 -3.25
C SER A 109 9.13 29.78 -3.47
N ILE A 110 8.48 29.26 -2.43
CA ILE A 110 7.45 28.23 -2.54
C ILE A 110 6.10 28.92 -2.34
N ILE A 111 5.22 28.83 -3.32
CA ILE A 111 3.88 29.41 -3.33
C ILE A 111 2.88 28.26 -3.15
N ILE A 112 2.09 28.32 -2.09
CA ILE A 112 1.07 27.32 -1.77
C ILE A 112 -0.31 27.90 -2.09
N THR A 113 -1.02 27.27 -3.02
CA THR A 113 -2.39 27.64 -3.42
C THR A 113 -3.40 26.68 -2.80
N VAL A 114 -4.14 27.16 -1.82
CA VAL A 114 -5.13 26.39 -1.06
C VAL A 114 -6.48 26.43 -1.77
N SER A 115 -7.05 25.27 -2.08
CA SER A 115 -8.40 25.19 -2.64
C SER A 115 -9.47 25.07 -1.55
N ALA A 116 -10.58 25.79 -1.76
CA ALA A 116 -11.84 25.62 -1.03
C ALA A 116 -12.57 24.29 -1.35
N SER A 117 -11.97 23.41 -2.16
CA SER A 117 -12.48 22.08 -2.45
C SER A 117 -11.58 20.99 -1.89
N SER A 118 -12.19 19.85 -1.54
CA SER A 118 -11.50 18.59 -1.27
C SER A 118 -10.82 17.97 -2.51
N LEU A 119 -11.08 18.50 -3.72
CA LEU A 119 -10.45 18.07 -4.97
C LEU A 119 -9.42 19.10 -5.46
N ASN A 120 -8.14 18.77 -5.34
CA ASN A 120 -6.98 19.59 -5.74
C ASN A 120 -6.95 20.00 -7.23
N PHE A 121 -7.81 19.43 -8.05
CA PHE A 121 -7.85 19.60 -9.50
C PHE A 121 -8.68 20.80 -9.94
N LEU A 122 -9.58 21.31 -9.08
CA LEU A 122 -10.38 22.51 -9.37
C LEU A 122 -9.54 23.79 -9.59
N PRO A 123 -8.48 24.06 -8.80
CA PRO A 123 -7.50 25.10 -9.12
C PRO A 123 -6.96 25.00 -10.56
N ILE A 124 -6.53 23.79 -10.95
CA ILE A 124 -5.93 23.50 -12.28
C ILE A 124 -6.88 23.85 -13.43
N PHE A 125 -8.18 23.59 -13.26
CA PHE A 125 -9.20 23.91 -14.28
C PHE A 125 -9.79 25.33 -14.16
N SER A 126 -9.55 26.03 -13.04
CA SER A 126 -10.06 27.40 -12.81
C SER A 126 -9.08 28.51 -13.19
N ALA A 127 -7.78 28.19 -13.33
CA ALA A 127 -6.78 29.09 -13.90
C ALA A 127 -7.07 29.33 -15.40
N ALA A 128 -7.74 30.44 -15.72
CA ALA A 128 -8.38 30.68 -17.02
C ALA A 128 -7.42 30.97 -18.21
N SER A 129 -6.13 30.62 -18.09
CA SER A 129 -5.16 30.64 -19.18
C SER A 129 -5.04 29.27 -19.84
N THR A 130 -5.46 29.18 -21.11
CA THR A 130 -5.48 27.96 -21.93
C THR A 130 -4.10 27.33 -22.21
N LEU A 131 -3.02 27.91 -21.66
CA LEU A 131 -1.64 27.44 -21.77
C LEU A 131 -1.16 26.65 -20.54
N HIS A 132 -1.82 26.75 -19.38
CA HIS A 132 -1.26 26.32 -18.07
C HIS A 132 -1.76 24.95 -17.56
N MET A 133 -2.21 24.09 -18.47
CA MET A 133 -2.80 22.79 -18.13
C MET A 133 -1.79 21.65 -17.94
N ASN A 134 -0.71 21.94 -17.22
CA ASN A 134 0.37 21.00 -16.93
C ASN A 134 0.51 20.88 -15.41
N PHE A 135 0.61 19.64 -14.91
CA PHE A 135 0.82 19.41 -13.49
C PHE A 135 1.62 18.13 -13.24
N ILE A 136 2.31 18.09 -12.10
CA ILE A 136 3.10 16.94 -11.66
C ILE A 136 2.46 16.38 -10.39
N SER A 137 2.12 15.08 -10.44
CA SER A 137 1.67 14.30 -9.28
C SER A 137 2.81 13.43 -8.76
N HIS A 138 2.54 12.65 -7.71
CA HIS A 138 3.49 11.68 -7.19
C HIS A 138 3.65 10.42 -8.06
N GLU A 139 2.80 10.20 -9.07
CA GLU A 139 2.82 9.03 -9.96
C GLU A 139 3.45 9.35 -11.33
N GLY A 140 3.38 10.61 -11.75
CA GLY A 140 3.88 11.07 -13.05
C GLY A 140 3.51 12.52 -13.36
N ALA A 141 3.95 13.00 -14.51
CA ALA A 141 3.59 14.31 -15.05
C ALA A 141 2.41 14.20 -16.02
N VAL A 142 1.42 15.09 -15.90
CA VAL A 142 0.25 15.18 -16.78
C VAL A 142 0.32 16.45 -17.61
N CYS A 143 0.00 16.33 -18.89
CA CYS A 143 -0.13 17.43 -19.83
C CYS A 143 -1.45 17.32 -20.62
N LEU A 144 -2.16 18.45 -20.77
CA LEU A 144 -3.36 18.55 -21.60
C LEU A 144 -3.04 19.35 -22.88
N TYR A 145 -3.24 18.71 -24.04
CA TYR A 145 -2.79 19.14 -25.38
C TYR A 145 -3.68 20.19 -26.09
N PRO A 146 -3.29 20.73 -27.26
CA PRO A 146 -3.85 21.92 -27.88
C PRO A 146 -4.77 21.69 -29.10
N ASP A 147 -5.38 20.52 -29.31
CA ASP A 147 -6.47 20.34 -30.31
C ASP A 147 -7.72 21.20 -29.99
N LEU A 148 -7.68 21.91 -28.86
CA LEU A 148 -8.61 22.93 -28.40
C LEU A 148 -8.31 24.32 -29.00
N LEU A 149 -7.17 24.50 -29.68
CA LEU A 149 -6.70 25.77 -30.23
C LEU A 149 -7.12 25.91 -31.71
N ASN A 150 -8.12 26.75 -31.95
CA ASN A 150 -8.71 26.94 -33.27
C ASN A 150 -7.70 27.60 -34.23
N ASN A 151 -7.37 26.93 -35.34
CA ASN A 151 -6.50 27.43 -36.41
C ASN A 151 -5.14 28.05 -35.97
N LYS A 152 -4.49 27.49 -34.94
CA LYS A 152 -3.22 27.97 -34.34
C LYS A 152 -3.33 29.29 -33.56
N SER A 153 -4.53 29.70 -33.16
CA SER A 153 -4.75 30.81 -32.23
C SER A 153 -5.30 30.29 -30.90
N ALA A 154 -4.82 30.84 -29.79
CA ALA A 154 -5.29 30.58 -28.44
C ALA A 154 -6.12 31.76 -27.92
N VAL A 155 -7.16 31.46 -27.14
CA VAL A 155 -7.95 32.47 -26.44
C VAL A 155 -7.65 32.36 -24.95
N ILE A 156 -7.18 33.45 -24.35
CA ILE A 156 -7.09 33.60 -22.89
C ILE A 156 -8.25 34.48 -22.45
N GLN A 157 -9.00 34.04 -21.44
CA GLN A 157 -10.14 34.79 -20.89
C GLN A 157 -9.76 35.30 -19.50
N PHE A 158 -9.55 36.60 -19.38
CA PHE A 158 -9.08 37.24 -18.16
C PHE A 158 -10.22 37.42 -17.16
N ALA A 159 -9.92 37.27 -15.88
CA ALA A 159 -10.92 37.30 -14.83
C ALA A 159 -11.28 38.75 -14.45
N GLN A 160 -10.28 39.63 -14.42
CA GLN A 160 -10.42 41.06 -14.20
C GLN A 160 -9.52 41.84 -15.18
N ARG A 161 -9.44 43.16 -15.04
CA ARG A 161 -8.75 44.04 -16.00
C ARG A 161 -7.24 44.15 -15.76
N ASP A 162 -6.78 43.68 -14.60
CA ASP A 162 -5.47 43.98 -14.03
C ASP A 162 -4.46 42.82 -14.20
N ASP A 163 -4.83 41.79 -14.98
CA ASP A 163 -4.01 40.60 -15.30
C ASP A 163 -2.79 40.91 -16.21
N GLU A 164 -2.38 42.19 -16.33
CA GLU A 164 -1.22 42.66 -17.12
C GLU A 164 0.13 42.01 -16.75
N PRO A 165 0.44 41.66 -15.49
CA PRO A 165 1.67 40.90 -15.18
C PRO A 165 1.74 39.56 -15.93
N LEU A 166 0.60 38.86 -16.07
CA LEU A 166 0.52 37.59 -16.80
C LEU A 166 0.61 37.83 -18.32
N ILE A 167 -0.08 38.86 -18.82
CA ILE A 167 0.00 39.27 -20.23
C ILE A 167 1.44 39.65 -20.63
N SER A 168 2.12 40.42 -19.78
CA SER A 168 3.51 40.83 -20.00
C SER A 168 4.49 39.66 -19.87
N SER A 169 4.21 38.67 -19.00
CA SER A 169 4.93 37.39 -18.99
C SER A 169 4.81 36.67 -20.34
N TYR A 170 3.60 36.50 -20.90
CA TYR A 170 3.42 35.91 -22.24
C TYR A 170 4.11 36.72 -23.36
N ARG A 171 4.07 38.07 -23.31
CA ARG A 171 4.83 38.90 -24.25
C ARG A 171 6.34 38.60 -24.17
N SER A 172 6.90 38.43 -22.97
CA SER A 172 8.33 38.10 -22.78
C SER A 172 8.72 36.73 -23.34
N TYR A 173 7.80 35.77 -23.37
CA TYR A 173 7.98 34.46 -24.01
C TYR A 173 7.79 34.47 -25.55
N GLY A 174 7.59 35.64 -26.17
CA GLY A 174 7.52 35.79 -27.62
C GLY A 174 6.14 35.48 -28.24
N PHE A 175 5.07 35.58 -27.47
CA PHE A 175 3.70 35.43 -27.98
C PHE A 175 3.17 36.71 -28.64
N ASN A 176 2.62 36.57 -29.85
CA ASN A 176 1.98 37.66 -30.57
C ASN A 176 0.48 37.73 -30.24
N LEU A 177 0.13 38.61 -29.31
CA LEU A 177 -1.26 38.99 -29.04
C LEU A 177 -1.82 39.67 -30.32
N ARG A 178 -2.86 39.10 -30.94
CA ARG A 178 -3.44 39.65 -32.18
C ARG A 178 -4.72 40.45 -31.96
N HIS A 179 -5.48 40.18 -30.91
CA HIS A 179 -6.68 40.93 -30.59
C HIS A 179 -6.88 41.05 -29.09
N GLN A 180 -6.84 42.26 -28.55
CA GLN A 180 -7.73 42.57 -27.42
C GLN A 180 -9.13 42.67 -28.00
N GLY A 181 -10.04 41.77 -27.61
CA GLY A 181 -11.44 41.87 -28.02
C GLY A 181 -12.06 43.15 -27.47
N SER A 182 -13.00 43.73 -28.21
CA SER A 182 -13.93 44.68 -27.59
C SER A 182 -14.86 43.90 -26.65
N SER A 183 -15.63 44.56 -25.78
CA SER A 183 -16.45 43.89 -24.76
C SER A 183 -17.70 43.16 -25.32
N ARG A 184 -17.63 42.63 -26.53
CA ARG A 184 -18.71 41.93 -27.26
C ARG A 184 -18.24 40.63 -27.94
N ASP A 185 -16.94 40.37 -28.02
CA ASP A 185 -16.37 39.19 -28.66
C ASP A 185 -16.41 37.98 -27.69
N HIS A 186 -17.58 37.38 -27.51
CA HIS A 186 -17.86 36.34 -26.50
C HIS A 186 -17.56 34.91 -26.98
N TYR A 187 -16.55 34.23 -26.43
CA TYR A 187 -16.15 32.87 -26.85
C TYR A 187 -16.71 31.77 -25.92
N CYS A 188 -17.65 30.96 -26.42
CA CYS A 188 -18.37 29.95 -25.62
C CYS A 188 -18.09 28.50 -26.03
N MET A 189 -17.99 27.62 -25.03
CA MET A 189 -17.38 26.29 -25.13
C MET A 189 -18.44 25.17 -25.27
N LYS A 190 -18.54 24.57 -26.46
CA LYS A 190 -19.66 23.68 -26.84
C LYS A 190 -19.47 22.19 -26.51
N SER A 191 -18.26 21.74 -26.14
CA SER A 191 -17.98 20.32 -25.89
C SER A 191 -17.39 20.07 -24.49
N PRO A 192 -17.92 19.11 -23.72
CA PRO A 192 -17.24 18.61 -22.53
C PRO A 192 -15.95 17.86 -22.90
N LYS A 193 -14.98 17.88 -21.98
CA LYS A 193 -13.69 17.18 -22.03
C LYS A 193 -13.42 16.60 -20.64
N SER A 194 -12.72 15.47 -20.56
CA SER A 194 -12.35 14.85 -19.29
C SER A 194 -10.93 14.29 -19.29
N LEU A 195 -10.38 13.98 -18.11
CA LEU A 195 -8.96 13.63 -17.93
C LEU A 195 -8.62 12.26 -18.54
N THR A 196 -9.63 11.44 -18.79
CA THR A 196 -9.50 10.17 -19.51
C THR A 196 -9.65 10.30 -21.03
N GLY A 197 -9.80 11.51 -21.58
CA GLY A 197 -9.92 11.73 -23.03
C GLY A 197 -8.60 11.61 -23.81
N ASN A 198 -8.71 11.35 -25.12
CA ASN A 198 -7.58 11.18 -26.06
C ASN A 198 -6.68 12.44 -26.26
N ASN A 199 -6.94 13.51 -25.51
CA ASN A 199 -6.25 14.81 -25.56
C ASN A 199 -5.34 15.04 -24.32
N VAL A 200 -5.10 13.98 -23.55
CA VAL A 200 -4.29 13.96 -22.32
C VAL A 200 -3.11 13.04 -22.53
N LEU A 201 -1.95 13.38 -21.97
CA LEU A 201 -0.88 12.41 -21.76
C LEU A 201 -0.30 12.49 -20.35
N PHE A 202 0.10 11.31 -19.90
CA PHE A 202 0.74 11.04 -18.63
C PHE A 202 2.11 10.41 -18.89
N ILE A 203 3.19 11.04 -18.41
CA ILE A 203 4.51 10.42 -18.33
C ILE A 203 4.66 9.85 -16.90
N PRO A 204 4.61 8.53 -16.70
CA PRO A 204 4.87 7.94 -15.40
C PRO A 204 6.34 8.12 -15.00
N PHE A 205 6.61 8.36 -13.72
CA PHE A 205 7.99 8.34 -13.17
C PHE A 205 8.57 6.93 -13.02
N SER A 206 7.99 5.95 -13.70
CA SER A 206 8.54 4.61 -13.89
C SER A 206 8.25 4.15 -15.32
N ALA A 207 9.31 3.84 -16.06
CA ALA A 207 9.22 3.02 -17.26
C ALA A 207 10.56 2.32 -17.49
N ASP A 208 10.50 1.00 -17.65
CA ASP A 208 11.28 0.33 -18.67
C ASP A 208 10.50 0.48 -19.99
N GLY A 209 11.18 0.80 -21.09
CA GLY A 209 10.51 1.36 -22.26
C GLY A 209 10.10 0.33 -23.32
N GLU A 210 8.79 0.13 -23.49
CA GLU A 210 8.18 -0.12 -24.81
C GLU A 210 6.67 0.20 -24.81
N SER A 211 6.14 0.70 -25.93
CA SER A 211 4.71 0.94 -26.20
C SER A 211 3.88 1.66 -25.11
N ALA A 212 3.98 2.99 -25.04
CA ALA A 212 3.09 3.82 -24.22
C ALA A 212 1.64 3.86 -24.76
N ALA A 213 0.77 2.99 -24.22
CA ALA A 213 -0.68 3.11 -24.37
C ALA A 213 -1.27 4.11 -23.34
N PRO A 214 -2.41 4.77 -23.60
CA PRO A 214 -2.96 5.75 -22.66
C PRO A 214 -3.46 5.09 -21.36
N CYS A 215 -2.76 5.33 -20.25
CA CYS A 215 -3.22 4.94 -18.92
C CYS A 215 -4.42 5.81 -18.48
N HIS A 216 -5.62 5.44 -18.90
CA HIS A 216 -6.89 6.11 -18.58
C HIS A 216 -7.29 6.10 -17.09
N ASN A 217 -6.40 5.74 -16.15
CA ASN A 217 -6.65 5.76 -14.71
C ASN A 217 -5.41 6.30 -13.95
N ALA A 218 -5.31 7.62 -13.82
CA ALA A 218 -4.44 8.25 -12.82
C ALA A 218 -5.14 8.18 -11.46
N PHE A 219 -4.69 7.31 -10.56
CA PHE A 219 -5.49 6.97 -9.38
C PHE A 219 -5.43 8.06 -8.30
N GLY A 220 -6.62 8.50 -7.87
CA GLY A 220 -6.80 9.67 -7.00
C GLY A 220 -7.40 10.88 -7.72
N VAL A 221 -7.47 10.86 -9.05
CA VAL A 221 -8.22 11.84 -9.84
C VAL A 221 -9.55 11.23 -10.29
N THR A 222 -10.66 11.88 -9.98
CA THR A 222 -11.95 11.57 -10.62
C THR A 222 -11.92 11.99 -12.09
N ASP A 223 -12.80 11.42 -12.93
CA ASP A 223 -12.95 11.88 -14.31
C ASP A 223 -13.67 13.25 -14.33
N VAL A 224 -12.92 14.30 -13.97
CA VAL A 224 -13.41 15.68 -13.94
C VAL A 224 -13.82 16.06 -15.36
N ILE A 225 -15.06 16.49 -15.52
CA ILE A 225 -15.57 16.99 -16.80
C ILE A 225 -15.49 18.52 -16.80
N TRP A 226 -14.65 19.09 -17.64
CA TRP A 226 -14.54 20.53 -17.89
C TRP A 226 -14.88 20.88 -19.33
N ARG A 227 -14.71 22.15 -19.73
CA ARG A 227 -14.94 22.64 -21.10
C ARG A 227 -13.83 23.62 -21.48
N LEU A 228 -13.40 23.61 -22.73
CA LEU A 228 -12.36 24.50 -23.29
C LEU A 228 -12.60 24.78 -24.77
N GLY A 229 -12.11 25.93 -25.24
CA GLY A 229 -12.13 26.36 -26.64
C GLY A 229 -13.51 26.86 -27.08
N GLY A 230 -13.58 28.05 -27.68
CA GLY A 230 -14.85 28.73 -27.96
C GLY A 230 -15.09 29.13 -29.41
N GLN A 231 -16.36 29.22 -29.77
CA GLN A 231 -16.87 29.99 -30.92
C GLN A 231 -17.66 31.20 -30.39
N CYS A 232 -17.87 32.23 -31.22
CA CYS A 232 -18.66 33.40 -30.84
C CYS A 232 -20.10 32.99 -30.46
N CYS A 233 -20.51 33.22 -29.20
CA CYS A 233 -21.89 33.06 -28.71
C CYS A 233 -22.13 34.06 -27.56
N ASP A 234 -23.19 34.85 -27.67
CA ASP A 234 -23.56 35.94 -26.75
C ASP A 234 -24.07 35.43 -25.38
N ASP A 235 -24.27 36.21 -24.32
CA ASP A 235 -24.17 37.69 -24.19
C ASP A 235 -23.80 38.13 -22.75
N HIS A 236 -22.92 37.40 -22.05
CA HIS A 236 -22.52 37.71 -20.66
C HIS A 236 -20.98 37.68 -20.53
N ALA A 237 -20.40 38.78 -20.02
CA ALA A 237 -19.04 39.18 -20.41
C ALA A 237 -17.90 38.80 -19.44
N ARG A 238 -16.77 38.39 -20.04
CA ARG A 238 -15.39 38.57 -19.54
C ARG A 238 -14.47 38.87 -20.72
N ILE A 239 -13.42 39.66 -20.53
CA ILE A 239 -12.53 40.10 -21.60
C ILE A 239 -11.68 38.92 -22.10
N ALA A 240 -11.71 38.68 -23.41
CA ALA A 240 -10.89 37.69 -24.08
C ALA A 240 -9.78 38.35 -24.92
N THR A 241 -8.57 37.83 -24.84
CA THR A 241 -7.46 38.18 -25.73
C THR A 241 -7.12 36.99 -26.62
N VAL A 242 -7.08 37.21 -27.93
CA VAL A 242 -6.69 36.20 -28.92
C VAL A 242 -5.19 36.34 -29.22
N ILE A 243 -4.47 35.23 -29.05
CA ILE A 243 -3.02 35.11 -29.22
C ILE A 243 -2.77 34.20 -30.42
N ASP A 244 -1.91 34.61 -31.35
CA ASP A 244 -1.48 33.73 -32.42
C ASP A 244 -0.23 32.96 -32.03
N VAL A 245 -0.24 31.65 -32.32
CA VAL A 245 0.77 30.70 -31.85
C VAL A 245 1.58 30.19 -33.07
N PRO A 246 2.76 30.78 -33.38
CA PRO A 246 3.46 30.48 -34.62
C PRO A 246 3.96 29.03 -34.63
N SER A 247 3.60 28.22 -35.63
CA SER A 247 3.82 26.76 -35.56
C SER A 247 5.30 26.28 -35.55
N LYS A 248 6.29 27.17 -35.69
CA LYS A 248 7.71 26.87 -35.35
C LYS A 248 8.08 27.27 -33.91
N ASN A 249 7.49 28.34 -33.39
CA ASN A 249 7.61 28.68 -31.97
C ASN A 249 6.76 27.73 -31.11
N ILE A 250 5.72 27.10 -31.66
CA ILE A 250 4.99 26.06 -30.94
C ILE A 250 5.95 24.94 -30.53
N TYR A 251 6.85 24.43 -31.38
CA TYR A 251 7.78 23.39 -30.92
C TYR A 251 8.81 23.91 -29.88
N LYS A 252 9.23 25.17 -29.99
CA LYS A 252 10.01 25.88 -28.96
C LYS A 252 9.19 26.33 -27.74
N TRP A 253 7.88 26.09 -27.74
CA TRP A 253 6.93 26.28 -26.65
C TRP A 253 6.28 24.96 -26.20
N LEU A 254 6.48 23.83 -26.90
CA LEU A 254 6.00 22.49 -26.55
C LEU A 254 7.14 21.64 -26.00
N VAL A 255 8.36 21.82 -26.53
CA VAL A 255 9.61 21.66 -25.74
C VAL A 255 9.80 22.88 -24.80
N ARG A 256 8.74 23.69 -24.61
CA ARG A 256 8.48 24.49 -23.42
C ARG A 256 7.15 24.18 -22.68
N ASN A 257 6.35 23.16 -23.06
CA ASN A 257 5.04 22.86 -22.43
C ASN A 257 4.13 21.69 -22.91
N HIS A 258 4.45 20.80 -23.87
CA HIS A 258 3.51 19.72 -24.24
C HIS A 258 4.11 18.36 -24.60
N LEU A 259 3.40 17.35 -24.11
CA LEU A 259 2.82 16.31 -24.97
C LEU A 259 1.28 16.30 -24.90
N ALA A 260 0.62 16.38 -26.10
CA ALA A 260 -1.38 15.07 -27.69
C ALA A 260 -1.29 14.67 -29.24
N THR A 261 -1.28 13.39 -29.59
CA THR A 261 -2.36 12.40 -29.38
C THR A 261 -1.71 11.01 -29.16
N VAL A 262 -2.33 9.82 -29.18
CA VAL A 262 -3.62 9.21 -29.62
C VAL A 262 -3.87 8.09 -28.58
N GLY A 263 -5.04 7.62 -28.16
CA GLY A 263 -6.32 7.37 -28.82
C GLY A 263 -6.80 5.95 -28.44
N SER A 264 -7.97 5.87 -27.82
CA SER A 264 -8.64 4.68 -27.29
C SER A 264 -8.88 3.51 -28.27
N SER A 265 -8.89 2.28 -27.74
CA SER A 265 -9.88 1.24 -28.10
C SER A 265 -10.37 0.52 -26.83
N ARG A 266 -11.57 -0.09 -26.87
CA ARG A 266 -12.25 -0.68 -25.71
C ARG A 266 -12.28 -2.21 -25.77
N ASP A 267 -12.27 -2.85 -24.60
CA ASP A 267 -13.40 -3.69 -24.14
C ASP A 267 -13.28 -4.00 -22.63
N GLY A 268 -14.34 -4.40 -21.91
CA GLY A 268 -15.72 -4.60 -22.41
C GLY A 268 -16.77 -5.07 -21.38
N SER A 269 -16.42 -5.37 -20.12
CA SER A 269 -17.39 -5.97 -19.17
C SER A 269 -17.19 -5.57 -17.70
N THR A 270 -18.01 -4.64 -17.20
CA THR A 270 -18.26 -4.45 -15.77
C THR A 270 -19.53 -5.20 -15.36
N TRP A 271 -19.40 -6.29 -14.58
CA TRP A 271 -20.54 -6.92 -13.93
C TRP A 271 -21.14 -5.99 -12.86
N SER A 272 -22.44 -5.76 -12.91
CA SER A 272 -23.17 -4.96 -11.91
C SER A 272 -23.47 -5.78 -10.64
N GLN A 273 -23.87 -5.10 -9.54
CA GLN A 273 -24.44 -5.78 -8.36
C GLN A 273 -25.51 -6.81 -8.74
N THR A 274 -26.37 -6.47 -9.71
CA THR A 274 -27.45 -7.32 -10.24
C THR A 274 -26.99 -8.66 -10.83
N THR A 275 -25.71 -8.82 -11.16
CA THR A 275 -25.17 -10.02 -11.83
C THR A 275 -24.32 -10.93 -10.94
N MET A 276 -23.88 -10.47 -9.76
CA MET A 276 -23.26 -11.35 -8.74
C MET A 276 -24.30 -12.15 -7.92
N GLU A 277 -25.58 -11.87 -8.10
CA GLU A 277 -26.66 -12.34 -7.22
C GLU A 277 -27.79 -13.06 -7.99
N SER A 278 -27.79 -13.02 -9.33
CA SER A 278 -28.80 -13.69 -10.17
C SER A 278 -28.46 -15.15 -10.47
N TYR A 279 -28.28 -16.01 -9.47
CA TYR A 279 -28.06 -17.46 -9.66
C TYR A 279 -29.24 -18.15 -10.36
N ALA A 280 -29.01 -19.26 -11.06
CA ALA A 280 -30.06 -19.99 -11.78
C ALA A 280 -30.79 -21.00 -10.87
N SER A 281 -30.10 -21.56 -9.88
CA SER A 281 -30.60 -22.63 -9.01
C SER A 281 -31.17 -22.13 -7.68
N GLU A 282 -32.29 -22.70 -7.24
CA GLU A 282 -32.95 -22.40 -5.96
C GLU A 282 -31.97 -22.58 -4.77
N ALA A 283 -31.13 -23.61 -4.83
CA ALA A 283 -30.08 -23.92 -3.85
C ALA A 283 -29.01 -22.83 -3.66
N LEU A 284 -28.95 -21.83 -4.55
CA LEU A 284 -28.11 -20.62 -4.44
C LEU A 284 -28.92 -19.33 -4.30
N GLN A 285 -30.24 -19.37 -4.46
CA GLN A 285 -31.13 -18.21 -4.28
C GLN A 285 -31.58 -18.08 -2.83
N GLU A 286 -32.06 -19.18 -2.22
CA GLU A 286 -32.70 -19.13 -0.89
C GLU A 286 -31.79 -19.55 0.27
N ILE A 287 -32.05 -18.98 1.46
CA ILE A 287 -31.34 -19.35 2.69
C ILE A 287 -31.80 -20.74 3.15
N PRO A 288 -30.90 -21.71 3.39
CA PRO A 288 -31.28 -23.09 3.74
C PRO A 288 -32.08 -23.22 5.04
N ASP A 289 -33.10 -24.07 5.03
CA ASP A 289 -33.96 -24.35 6.20
C ASP A 289 -33.26 -25.09 7.35
N LEU A 290 -32.02 -25.50 7.14
CA LEU A 290 -31.15 -26.11 8.15
C LEU A 290 -30.73 -25.14 9.27
N ILE A 291 -30.69 -23.82 9.02
CA ILE A 291 -30.17 -22.86 10.01
C ILE A 291 -31.22 -22.45 11.04
N SER A 292 -30.76 -22.10 12.25
CA SER A 292 -31.65 -21.56 13.28
C SER A 292 -32.23 -20.21 12.86
N GLN A 293 -33.40 -19.87 13.43
CA GLN A 293 -34.01 -18.54 13.27
C GLN A 293 -33.06 -17.43 13.74
N GLU A 294 -32.31 -17.66 14.82
CA GLU A 294 -31.26 -16.78 15.34
C GLU A 294 -30.16 -16.50 14.30
N ASP A 295 -29.60 -17.53 13.66
CA ASP A 295 -28.59 -17.36 12.60
C ASP A 295 -29.18 -16.68 11.35
N ARG A 296 -30.44 -16.97 11.02
CA ARG A 296 -31.17 -16.33 9.92
C ARG A 296 -31.39 -14.83 10.18
N GLU A 297 -31.63 -14.44 11.43
CA GLU A 297 -31.72 -13.03 11.84
C GLU A 297 -30.35 -12.34 11.87
N ARG A 298 -29.29 -13.00 12.35
CA ARG A 298 -27.90 -12.49 12.31
C ARG A 298 -27.45 -12.16 10.88
N LEU A 299 -27.82 -13.00 9.91
CA LEU A 299 -27.56 -12.79 8.48
C LEU A 299 -28.28 -11.54 7.90
N ILE A 300 -29.39 -11.11 8.50
CA ILE A 300 -30.17 -9.93 8.07
C ILE A 300 -29.66 -8.65 8.75
N GLN A 301 -29.16 -8.75 9.99
CA GLN A 301 -28.78 -7.59 10.81
C GLN A 301 -27.33 -7.09 10.60
N THR A 302 -26.47 -7.89 9.95
CA THR A 302 -25.02 -7.58 9.84
C THR A 302 -24.72 -6.63 8.68
N ASN A 303 -24.41 -5.36 8.98
CA ASN A 303 -24.16 -4.32 7.98
C ASN A 303 -22.68 -4.16 7.55
N GLU A 304 -21.69 -4.57 8.35
CA GLU A 304 -20.27 -4.45 7.99
C GLU A 304 -19.73 -5.68 7.26
N LEU A 305 -19.11 -5.45 6.10
CA LEU A 305 -18.63 -6.50 5.18
C LEU A 305 -17.66 -7.50 5.83
N ALA A 306 -16.83 -7.02 6.78
CA ALA A 306 -15.87 -7.84 7.52
C ALA A 306 -16.54 -8.77 8.54
N ASP A 307 -17.57 -8.26 9.23
CA ASP A 307 -18.38 -9.03 10.16
C ASP A 307 -19.25 -10.03 9.40
N THR A 308 -19.78 -9.66 8.22
CA THR A 308 -20.52 -10.58 7.35
C THR A 308 -19.64 -11.76 6.92
N VAL A 309 -18.39 -11.53 6.49
CA VAL A 309 -17.45 -12.62 6.17
C VAL A 309 -17.20 -13.52 7.39
N SER A 310 -17.00 -12.92 8.56
CA SER A 310 -16.76 -13.65 9.81
C SER A 310 -17.96 -14.52 10.21
N LEU A 311 -19.19 -14.03 9.99
CA LEU A 311 -20.44 -14.77 10.20
C LEU A 311 -20.57 -15.95 9.21
N TYR A 312 -20.30 -15.75 7.91
CA TYR A 312 -20.30 -16.88 6.96
C TYR A 312 -19.21 -17.92 7.27
N GLU A 313 -18.09 -17.53 7.89
CA GLU A 313 -17.07 -18.45 8.40
C GLU A 313 -17.58 -19.25 9.60
N GLU A 314 -18.19 -18.61 10.60
CA GLU A 314 -18.82 -19.29 11.74
C GLU A 314 -19.92 -20.27 11.28
N LEU A 315 -20.77 -19.88 10.33
CA LEU A 315 -21.84 -20.75 9.80
C LEU A 315 -21.28 -21.97 9.06
N LEU A 316 -20.16 -21.83 8.34
CA LEU A 316 -19.49 -22.96 7.68
C LEU A 316 -18.82 -23.91 8.69
N GLU A 317 -18.38 -23.42 9.85
CA GLU A 317 -17.90 -24.25 10.97
C GLU A 317 -19.05 -24.91 11.75
N LYS A 318 -20.17 -24.21 11.93
CA LYS A 318 -21.37 -24.62 12.70
C LYS A 318 -22.25 -25.64 11.96
N TYR A 319 -22.24 -25.62 10.62
CA TYR A 319 -22.99 -26.55 9.76
C TYR A 319 -22.07 -27.39 8.84
N PRO A 320 -21.12 -28.17 9.38
CA PRO A 320 -19.94 -28.63 8.62
C PRO A 320 -20.19 -29.87 7.73
N GLU A 321 -21.12 -30.77 8.09
CA GLU A 321 -21.32 -32.05 7.35
C GLU A 321 -21.74 -31.84 5.89
N ARG A 322 -22.34 -30.68 5.59
CA ARG A 322 -22.63 -30.21 4.24
C ARG A 322 -22.45 -28.69 4.18
N ALA A 323 -21.21 -28.23 4.00
CA ALA A 323 -20.89 -26.82 3.75
C ALA A 323 -21.74 -26.29 2.57
N HIS A 324 -22.88 -25.66 2.86
CA HIS A 324 -23.94 -25.50 1.87
C HIS A 324 -23.46 -24.62 0.70
N PRO A 325 -23.76 -24.98 -0.57
CA PRO A 325 -23.30 -24.22 -1.72
C PRO A 325 -23.71 -22.74 -1.62
N TYR A 326 -24.90 -22.44 -1.08
CA TYR A 326 -25.31 -21.08 -0.67
C TYR A 326 -24.25 -20.34 0.17
N PHE A 327 -23.83 -20.89 1.32
CA PHE A 327 -22.89 -20.23 2.24
C PHE A 327 -21.50 -20.09 1.61
N LEU A 328 -21.04 -21.10 0.86
CA LEU A 328 -19.79 -21.06 0.11
C LEU A 328 -19.80 -19.95 -0.95
N VAL A 329 -20.86 -19.86 -1.76
CA VAL A 329 -21.05 -18.84 -2.80
C VAL A 329 -21.19 -17.43 -2.22
N ARG A 330 -21.94 -17.26 -1.13
CA ARG A 330 -22.06 -15.96 -0.46
C ARG A 330 -20.74 -15.52 0.17
N LYS A 331 -19.99 -16.42 0.84
CA LYS A 331 -18.62 -16.12 1.31
C LYS A 331 -17.70 -15.75 0.15
N ALA A 332 -17.73 -16.51 -0.96
CA ALA A 332 -16.90 -16.26 -2.13
C ALA A 332 -17.20 -14.89 -2.77
N ASN A 333 -18.47 -14.50 -2.88
CA ASN A 333 -18.89 -13.16 -3.32
C ASN A 333 -18.26 -12.04 -2.48
N LEU A 334 -18.25 -12.21 -1.15
CA LEU A 334 -17.68 -11.22 -0.22
C LEU A 334 -16.15 -11.19 -0.30
N VAL A 335 -15.49 -12.35 -0.32
CA VAL A 335 -14.03 -12.48 -0.43
C VAL A 335 -13.52 -11.93 -1.76
N LEU A 336 -14.26 -12.11 -2.86
CA LEU A 336 -13.95 -11.52 -4.17
C LEU A 336 -14.08 -9.98 -4.14
N ARG A 337 -15.12 -9.43 -3.49
CA ARG A 337 -15.25 -7.97 -3.27
C ARG A 337 -14.10 -7.40 -2.40
N LEU A 338 -13.42 -8.24 -1.63
CA LEU A 338 -12.26 -7.90 -0.78
C LEU A 338 -10.89 -8.28 -1.40
N GLY A 339 -10.82 -8.59 -2.70
CA GLY A 339 -9.56 -8.88 -3.40
C GLY A 339 -8.90 -10.22 -3.04
N GLY A 340 -9.70 -11.20 -2.59
CA GLY A 340 -9.30 -12.57 -2.31
C GLY A 340 -9.58 -13.54 -3.47
N ASP A 341 -9.45 -13.09 -4.72
CA ASP A 341 -9.94 -13.75 -5.94
C ASP A 341 -9.68 -15.27 -6.02
N ALA A 342 -8.45 -15.74 -5.77
CA ALA A 342 -8.11 -17.16 -5.83
C ALA A 342 -8.79 -18.00 -4.72
N ILE A 343 -8.96 -17.43 -3.53
CA ILE A 343 -9.70 -18.05 -2.41
C ILE A 343 -11.20 -18.08 -2.72
N ALA A 344 -11.73 -17.03 -3.35
CA ALA A 344 -13.11 -17.02 -3.84
C ALA A 344 -13.32 -18.13 -4.89
N LEU A 345 -12.42 -18.29 -5.88
CA LEU A 345 -12.45 -19.40 -6.84
C LEU A 345 -12.40 -20.77 -6.15
N GLY A 346 -11.57 -20.93 -5.12
CA GLY A 346 -11.52 -22.16 -4.31
C GLY A 346 -12.84 -22.46 -3.59
N LEU A 347 -13.53 -21.45 -3.07
CA LEU A 347 -14.85 -21.58 -2.44
C LEU A 347 -15.95 -21.88 -3.46
N TYR A 348 -15.95 -21.20 -4.61
CA TYR A 348 -16.91 -21.44 -5.69
C TYR A 348 -16.78 -22.85 -6.28
N ARG A 349 -15.56 -23.34 -6.54
CA ARG A 349 -15.32 -24.71 -7.04
C ARG A 349 -15.80 -25.78 -6.04
N LYS A 350 -15.67 -25.52 -4.73
CA LYS A 350 -16.26 -26.37 -3.67
C LYS A 350 -17.80 -26.36 -3.71
N ALA A 351 -18.43 -25.21 -3.99
CA ALA A 351 -19.88 -25.14 -4.17
C ALA A 351 -20.35 -25.87 -5.44
N GLN A 352 -19.64 -25.70 -6.56
CA GLN A 352 -19.90 -26.35 -7.84
C GLN A 352 -19.84 -27.89 -7.71
N ASP A 353 -18.79 -28.44 -7.09
CA ASP A 353 -18.69 -29.88 -6.80
C ASP A 353 -19.87 -30.41 -5.97
N ILE A 354 -20.33 -29.65 -4.97
CA ILE A 354 -21.50 -30.03 -4.16
C ILE A 354 -22.79 -30.00 -5.01
N LEU A 355 -22.97 -28.98 -5.86
CA LEU A 355 -24.12 -28.89 -6.77
C LEU A 355 -24.12 -30.05 -7.78
N CYS A 356 -22.97 -30.36 -8.39
CA CYS A 356 -22.81 -31.53 -9.27
C CYS A 356 -23.14 -32.85 -8.54
N ARG A 357 -22.68 -33.03 -7.29
CA ARG A 357 -23.02 -34.21 -6.46
C ARG A 357 -24.50 -34.27 -6.06
N LEU A 358 -25.22 -33.14 -6.09
CA LEU A 358 -26.68 -33.05 -5.93
C LEU A 358 -27.44 -33.12 -7.26
N SER A 359 -26.76 -33.30 -8.40
CA SER A 359 -27.33 -33.23 -9.76
C SER A 359 -28.00 -31.89 -10.10
N VAL A 360 -27.54 -30.79 -9.47
CA VAL A 360 -27.99 -29.42 -9.75
C VAL A 360 -26.98 -28.74 -10.67
N CYS A 361 -27.47 -28.09 -11.73
CA CYS A 361 -26.68 -27.25 -12.63
C CYS A 361 -27.00 -25.77 -12.39
N ASP A 362 -26.01 -24.89 -12.52
CA ASP A 362 -26.19 -23.44 -12.46
C ASP A 362 -25.32 -22.76 -13.52
N GLU A 363 -25.80 -22.74 -14.77
CA GLU A 363 -25.07 -22.22 -15.94
C GLU A 363 -24.53 -20.79 -15.73
N LYS A 364 -25.20 -19.99 -14.89
CA LYS A 364 -24.79 -18.63 -14.57
C LYS A 364 -23.63 -18.59 -13.59
N LEU A 365 -23.60 -19.47 -12.59
CA LEU A 365 -22.40 -19.71 -11.80
C LEU A 365 -21.27 -20.16 -12.73
N ASP A 366 -21.48 -21.18 -13.56
CA ASP A 366 -20.44 -21.76 -14.41
C ASP A 366 -19.77 -20.73 -15.34
N VAL A 367 -20.56 -19.93 -16.06
CA VAL A 367 -20.05 -18.83 -16.92
C VAL A 367 -19.30 -17.77 -16.11
N PHE A 368 -19.80 -17.42 -14.92
CA PHE A 368 -19.12 -16.49 -14.01
C PHE A 368 -17.79 -17.05 -13.50
N LEU A 369 -17.72 -18.35 -13.16
CA LEU A 369 -16.49 -18.99 -12.69
C LEU A 369 -15.41 -19.07 -13.76
N GLN A 370 -15.79 -19.33 -15.02
CA GLN A 370 -14.85 -19.25 -16.14
C GLN A 370 -14.26 -17.83 -16.24
N ALA A 371 -15.11 -16.80 -16.30
CA ALA A 371 -14.68 -15.41 -16.46
C ALA A 371 -13.80 -14.89 -15.30
N ILE A 372 -14.09 -15.29 -14.05
CA ILE A 372 -13.24 -14.97 -12.91
C ILE A 372 -11.93 -15.78 -12.95
N SER A 373 -11.97 -17.08 -13.27
CA SER A 373 -10.76 -17.92 -13.35
C SER A 373 -9.75 -17.37 -14.37
N GLU A 374 -10.22 -17.06 -15.59
CA GLU A 374 -9.39 -16.46 -16.65
C GLU A 374 -8.86 -15.07 -16.28
N ARG A 375 -9.57 -14.30 -15.44
CA ARG A 375 -9.09 -13.01 -14.93
C ARG A 375 -8.02 -13.20 -13.86
N THR A 376 -8.27 -14.04 -12.86
CA THR A 376 -7.37 -14.24 -11.71
C THR A 376 -6.06 -14.88 -12.16
N GLU A 377 -6.10 -15.86 -13.06
CA GLU A 377 -4.91 -16.50 -13.62
C GLU A 377 -4.04 -15.51 -14.41
N ARG A 378 -4.64 -14.69 -15.30
CA ARG A 378 -3.90 -13.63 -16.02
C ARG A 378 -3.26 -12.61 -15.08
N LEU A 379 -3.95 -12.21 -14.01
CA LEU A 379 -3.41 -11.26 -13.03
C LEU A 379 -2.26 -11.87 -12.21
N ALA A 380 -2.38 -13.14 -11.79
CA ALA A 380 -1.32 -13.86 -11.08
C ALA A 380 -0.08 -14.06 -11.95
N ASN A 381 -0.27 -14.50 -13.21
CA ASN A 381 0.81 -14.70 -14.17
C ASN A 381 1.51 -13.38 -14.53
N ALA A 382 0.76 -12.30 -14.81
CA ALA A 382 1.37 -10.99 -15.11
C ALA A 382 2.16 -10.41 -13.91
N LEU A 383 1.72 -10.64 -12.67
CA LEU A 383 2.48 -10.28 -11.47
C LEU A 383 3.72 -11.14 -11.28
N LEU A 384 3.64 -12.44 -11.59
CA LEU A 384 4.77 -13.37 -11.54
C LEU A 384 5.83 -13.02 -12.61
N GLU A 385 5.43 -12.81 -13.87
CA GLU A 385 6.30 -12.39 -14.97
C GLU A 385 6.99 -11.05 -14.66
N LYS A 386 6.24 -10.06 -14.19
CA LYS A 386 6.80 -8.77 -13.73
C LYS A 386 7.80 -8.96 -12.58
N SER A 387 7.55 -9.91 -11.67
CA SER A 387 8.49 -10.26 -10.60
C SER A 387 9.74 -11.01 -11.07
N CYS A 388 9.81 -11.44 -12.34
CA CYS A 388 11.03 -11.97 -12.95
C CYS A 388 11.84 -10.89 -13.70
N GLN A 389 11.23 -9.75 -14.01
CA GLN A 389 11.83 -8.64 -14.77
C GLN A 389 12.44 -7.55 -13.86
N VAL A 390 11.97 -7.42 -12.62
CA VAL A 390 12.52 -6.44 -11.66
C VAL A 390 13.96 -6.75 -11.28
N THR A 391 14.85 -5.75 -11.37
CA THR A 391 16.20 -5.84 -10.79
C THR A 391 16.12 -5.84 -9.27
N TYR A 392 16.56 -6.93 -8.64
CA TYR A 392 16.61 -7.08 -7.19
C TYR A 392 18.01 -6.87 -6.66
N TYR A 393 18.13 -6.10 -5.56
CA TYR A 393 19.33 -6.12 -4.72
C TYR A 393 19.51 -7.48 -4.04
N ARG A 394 18.40 -8.19 -3.77
CA ARG A 394 18.39 -9.55 -3.20
C ARG A 394 17.36 -10.41 -3.92
N PRO A 395 17.70 -11.06 -5.05
CA PRO A 395 16.84 -12.06 -5.69
C PRO A 395 16.63 -13.25 -4.76
N TRP A 396 15.50 -13.95 -4.91
CA TRP A 396 15.18 -15.14 -4.14
C TRP A 396 16.07 -16.31 -4.59
N LYS A 397 16.38 -17.21 -3.65
CA LYS A 397 17.08 -18.47 -3.93
C LYS A 397 16.39 -19.62 -3.19
N PRO A 398 16.35 -20.83 -3.76
CA PRO A 398 15.83 -22.03 -3.09
C PRO A 398 16.46 -22.29 -1.72
N THR A 399 15.69 -22.85 -0.78
CA THR A 399 16.10 -23.11 0.61
C THR A 399 17.37 -23.98 0.69
N LYS A 400 17.55 -24.91 -0.25
CA LYS A 400 18.75 -25.75 -0.38
C LYS A 400 20.07 -24.96 -0.51
N GLU A 401 20.01 -23.67 -0.86
CA GLU A 401 21.17 -22.77 -1.04
C GLU A 401 21.43 -21.86 0.19
N TYR A 402 20.68 -22.06 1.27
CA TYR A 402 20.93 -21.47 2.57
C TYR A 402 21.80 -22.42 3.39
N LYS A 403 23.09 -22.08 3.51
CA LYS A 403 24.04 -22.79 4.38
C LYS A 403 23.48 -22.87 5.80
N PHE A 404 23.62 -24.04 6.42
CA PHE A 404 23.37 -24.17 7.86
C PHE A 404 24.60 -23.63 8.63
N PRO A 405 24.44 -22.89 9.74
CA PRO A 405 25.55 -22.37 10.54
C PRO A 405 26.27 -23.47 11.35
N THR A 406 27.00 -24.34 10.63
CA THR A 406 27.83 -25.42 11.19
C THR A 406 29.11 -24.91 11.85
N ASP A 407 29.52 -23.69 11.51
CA ASP A 407 30.59 -22.89 12.11
C ASP A 407 30.25 -22.38 13.52
N GLN A 408 28.98 -22.50 13.94
CA GLN A 408 28.49 -22.15 15.27
C GLN A 408 28.10 -23.39 16.10
N PRO A 409 29.06 -24.29 16.46
CA PRO A 409 28.78 -25.50 17.23
C PRO A 409 28.56 -25.24 18.73
N GLN A 410 28.99 -24.08 19.24
CA GLN A 410 28.81 -23.66 20.63
C GLN A 410 27.59 -22.74 20.78
N LEU A 411 27.06 -22.64 22.00
CA LEU A 411 26.03 -21.65 22.33
C LEU A 411 26.55 -20.21 22.16
N PRO A 412 25.72 -19.25 21.75
CA PRO A 412 26.12 -17.84 21.69
C PRO A 412 26.40 -17.27 23.10
N PRO A 413 27.23 -16.20 23.22
CA PRO A 413 27.52 -15.56 24.49
C PRO A 413 26.26 -15.18 25.28
N GLY A 414 26.29 -15.35 26.61
CA GLY A 414 25.15 -15.07 27.50
C GLY A 414 24.01 -16.12 27.48
N ALA A 415 24.02 -17.09 26.57
CA ALA A 415 22.94 -18.08 26.47
C ALA A 415 22.85 -19.02 27.69
N SER A 416 23.98 -19.46 28.27
CA SER A 416 23.97 -20.35 29.45
C SER A 416 23.30 -19.71 30.67
N GLU A 417 23.62 -18.43 30.92
CA GLU A 417 23.02 -17.60 31.97
C GLU A 417 21.52 -17.34 31.69
N LEU A 418 21.17 -16.99 30.45
CA LEU A 418 19.77 -16.83 30.02
C LEU A 418 18.96 -18.11 30.28
N LYS A 419 19.54 -19.28 30.00
CA LYS A 419 18.92 -20.58 30.27
C LYS A 419 18.76 -20.83 31.77
N GLU A 420 19.75 -20.53 32.58
CA GLU A 420 19.68 -20.70 34.03
C GLU A 420 18.57 -19.83 34.64
N ARG A 421 18.56 -18.52 34.33
CA ARG A 421 17.49 -17.60 34.75
C ARG A 421 16.11 -18.06 34.30
N TRP A 422 15.96 -18.49 33.04
CA TRP A 422 14.70 -19.04 32.53
C TRP A 422 14.24 -20.28 33.30
N ASN A 423 15.12 -21.25 33.56
CA ASN A 423 14.73 -22.49 34.26
C ASN A 423 14.45 -22.27 35.75
N THR A 424 14.86 -21.14 36.33
CA THR A 424 14.46 -20.71 37.67
C THR A 424 13.10 -19.99 37.63
N LEU A 425 12.96 -18.94 36.81
CA LEU A 425 11.75 -18.11 36.76
C LEU A 425 10.52 -18.87 36.21
N ASN A 426 10.72 -19.74 35.21
CA ASN A 426 9.66 -20.50 34.56
C ASN A 426 9.20 -21.74 35.37
N GLN A 427 9.55 -21.83 36.66
CA GLN A 427 8.91 -22.76 37.60
C GLN A 427 7.54 -22.24 38.06
N ASP A 428 7.33 -20.93 37.98
CA ASP A 428 6.08 -20.25 38.27
C ASP A 428 5.20 -20.17 37.00
N PRO A 429 4.01 -20.80 36.96
CA PRO A 429 3.11 -20.74 35.80
C PRO A 429 2.67 -19.31 35.44
N THR A 430 2.60 -18.40 36.42
CA THR A 430 2.21 -17.01 36.18
C THR A 430 3.33 -16.21 35.51
N PHE A 431 4.60 -16.54 35.77
CA PHE A 431 5.72 -15.95 35.03
C PHE A 431 5.65 -16.29 33.54
N TYR A 432 5.35 -17.55 33.19
CA TYR A 432 5.21 -17.96 31.80
C TYR A 432 4.06 -17.22 31.09
N ALA A 433 2.94 -17.01 31.78
CA ALA A 433 1.82 -16.22 31.25
C ALA A 433 2.24 -14.76 30.96
N SER A 434 2.85 -14.07 31.93
CA SER A 434 3.36 -12.69 31.75
C SER A 434 4.43 -12.59 30.65
N TYR A 435 5.28 -13.61 30.51
CA TYR A 435 6.26 -13.70 29.42
C TYR A 435 5.59 -13.80 28.05
N LEU A 436 4.59 -14.68 27.89
CA LEU A 436 3.82 -14.80 26.65
C LEU A 436 3.06 -13.50 26.31
N VAL A 437 2.57 -12.75 27.31
CA VAL A 437 1.95 -11.43 27.08
C VAL A 437 2.97 -10.41 26.56
N LYS A 438 4.13 -10.26 27.21
CA LYS A 438 5.20 -9.37 26.71
C LYS A 438 5.64 -9.74 25.30
N LEU A 439 5.79 -11.04 25.02
CA LEU A 439 6.15 -11.58 23.72
C LEU A 439 5.09 -11.31 22.64
N ALA A 440 3.79 -11.43 23.00
CA ALA A 440 2.68 -11.14 22.11
C ALA A 440 2.56 -9.64 21.78
N ILE A 441 2.93 -8.76 22.72
CA ILE A 441 3.00 -7.31 22.50
C ILE A 441 4.16 -6.97 21.55
N GLU A 442 5.39 -7.38 21.89
CA GLU A 442 6.58 -7.04 21.09
C GLU A 442 6.52 -7.62 19.67
N THR A 443 6.07 -8.86 19.50
CA THR A 443 5.95 -9.46 18.16
C THR A 443 4.93 -8.73 17.27
N ASN A 444 3.98 -7.97 17.84
CA ASN A 444 3.07 -7.11 17.09
C ASN A 444 3.60 -5.67 16.92
N HIS A 445 4.40 -5.14 17.87
CA HIS A 445 5.12 -3.89 17.70
C HIS A 445 6.16 -3.96 16.56
N VAL A 446 6.90 -5.08 16.46
CA VAL A 446 7.94 -5.33 15.43
C VAL A 446 7.36 -5.44 14.02
N GLU A 447 6.12 -5.91 13.85
CA GLU A 447 5.38 -5.82 12.58
C GLU A 447 4.57 -4.52 12.44
N SER A 448 4.47 -3.72 13.52
CA SER A 448 3.66 -2.51 13.62
C SER A 448 2.15 -2.70 13.44
N THR A 449 1.62 -3.87 13.83
CA THR A 449 0.17 -4.17 13.85
C THR A 449 -0.61 -3.17 14.72
N PHE A 450 0.00 -2.77 15.84
CA PHE A 450 -0.42 -1.72 16.75
C PHE A 450 0.80 -1.28 17.57
N LEU A 451 0.69 -0.16 18.30
CA LEU A 451 1.71 0.36 19.21
C LEU A 451 1.04 0.75 20.54
N LEU A 452 1.38 0.04 21.62
CA LEU A 452 0.89 0.32 22.98
C LEU A 452 1.78 1.35 23.69
N LYS A 453 1.14 2.17 24.54
CA LYS A 453 1.87 3.00 25.50
C LYS A 453 2.58 2.13 26.53
N GLU A 454 3.77 2.55 26.96
CA GLU A 454 4.58 1.85 27.96
C GLU A 454 3.77 1.40 29.19
N LYS A 455 2.99 2.31 29.79
CA LYS A 455 2.12 2.00 30.94
C LYS A 455 1.08 0.91 30.65
N SER A 456 0.55 0.86 29.42
CA SER A 456 -0.42 -0.15 28.98
C SER A 456 0.23 -1.51 28.79
N MET A 457 1.42 -1.55 28.19
CA MET A 457 2.22 -2.79 28.09
C MET A 457 2.52 -3.35 29.48
N GLN A 458 3.02 -2.53 30.40
CA GLN A 458 3.31 -2.97 31.77
C GLN A 458 2.08 -3.49 32.50
N ASP A 459 0.93 -2.81 32.35
CA ASP A 459 -0.32 -3.19 33.00
C ASP A 459 -0.89 -4.53 32.48
N LEU A 460 -0.81 -4.78 31.16
CA LEU A 460 -1.13 -6.08 30.56
C LEU A 460 -0.20 -7.20 31.03
N ILE A 461 1.09 -6.91 31.25
CA ILE A 461 2.07 -7.91 31.73
C ILE A 461 1.82 -8.27 33.19
N ARG A 462 1.44 -7.30 34.04
CA ARG A 462 1.09 -7.53 35.46
C ARG A 462 -0.26 -8.20 35.65
N ARG A 463 -1.30 -7.74 34.94
CA ARG A 463 -2.72 -8.13 35.18
C ARG A 463 -3.34 -8.98 34.07
N GLY A 464 -2.53 -9.45 33.12
CA GLY A 464 -2.93 -10.34 32.04
C GLY A 464 -3.78 -9.68 30.93
N LEU A 465 -4.11 -10.49 29.92
CA LEU A 465 -4.88 -10.02 28.75
C LEU A 465 -6.36 -9.76 29.02
N ASP A 466 -6.89 -10.15 30.17
CA ASP A 466 -8.31 -10.00 30.48
C ASP A 466 -8.59 -8.73 31.28
N GLU A 467 -7.79 -8.44 32.32
CA GLU A 467 -7.98 -7.23 33.13
C GLU A 467 -7.15 -6.01 32.68
N GLY A 468 -6.04 -6.22 31.97
CA GLY A 468 -5.10 -5.16 31.60
C GLY A 468 -5.72 -4.07 30.71
N VAL A 469 -5.41 -2.80 30.99
CA VAL A 469 -5.91 -1.64 30.23
C VAL A 469 -5.09 -1.44 28.97
N ILE A 470 -5.78 -1.43 27.83
CA ILE A 470 -5.19 -1.16 26.51
C ILE A 470 -5.29 0.35 26.22
N SER A 471 -4.15 0.99 25.99
CA SER A 471 -4.10 2.34 25.41
C SER A 471 -2.90 2.46 24.46
N THR A 472 -3.17 3.03 23.28
CA THR A 472 -2.21 3.06 22.17
C THR A 472 -1.49 4.40 22.06
N GLU A 473 -0.36 4.39 21.37
CA GLU A 473 0.31 5.62 20.93
C GLU A 473 -0.52 6.35 19.87
N PRO A 474 -0.43 7.70 19.76
CA PRO A 474 -1.25 8.49 18.83
C PRO A 474 -1.10 8.14 17.35
N HIS A 475 -0.01 7.46 16.98
CA HIS A 475 0.32 7.04 15.62
C HIS A 475 0.19 5.51 15.41
N SER A 476 -0.47 4.79 16.34
CA SER A 476 -0.74 3.36 16.19
C SER A 476 -1.71 3.09 15.04
N PRO A 477 -1.39 2.20 14.07
CA PRO A 477 -2.28 1.88 12.94
C PRO A 477 -3.64 1.28 13.35
N LEU A 478 -3.71 0.65 14.52
CA LEU A 478 -4.94 0.19 15.16
C LEU A 478 -5.02 0.78 16.58
N SER A 479 -6.18 1.32 16.94
CA SER A 479 -6.43 1.98 18.24
C SER A 479 -7.54 1.33 19.08
N HIS A 480 -8.37 0.47 18.50
CA HIS A 480 -9.54 -0.12 19.17
C HIS A 480 -9.12 -1.20 20.20
N PRO A 481 -9.40 -1.02 21.51
CA PRO A 481 -8.92 -1.90 22.58
C PRO A 481 -9.25 -3.38 22.39
N ASP A 482 -10.49 -3.72 22.07
CA ASP A 482 -10.98 -5.10 22.09
C ASP A 482 -10.48 -5.93 20.90
N LYS A 483 -10.27 -5.26 19.75
CA LYS A 483 -9.58 -5.85 18.60
C LYS A 483 -8.11 -6.12 18.90
N ILE A 484 -7.42 -5.20 19.58
CA ILE A 484 -6.03 -5.39 20.05
C ILE A 484 -5.96 -6.54 21.08
N ARG A 485 -6.88 -6.58 22.04
CA ARG A 485 -6.99 -7.67 23.04
C ARG A 485 -7.15 -9.04 22.38
N SER A 486 -7.95 -9.10 21.32
CA SER A 486 -8.20 -10.33 20.56
C SER A 486 -6.99 -10.75 19.74
N ILE A 487 -6.28 -9.83 19.05
CA ILE A 487 -5.00 -10.12 18.38
C ILE A 487 -3.94 -10.62 19.38
N LEU A 488 -3.89 -10.06 20.59
CA LEU A 488 -2.99 -10.54 21.66
C LEU A 488 -3.34 -11.95 22.11
N ARG A 489 -4.63 -12.27 22.33
CA ARG A 489 -5.10 -13.63 22.67
C ARG A 489 -4.80 -14.65 21.57
N ASP A 490 -5.06 -14.29 20.30
CA ASP A 490 -4.72 -15.12 19.13
C ASP A 490 -3.22 -15.42 19.07
N THR A 491 -2.39 -14.39 19.29
CA THR A 491 -0.92 -14.53 19.33
C THR A 491 -0.45 -15.46 20.45
N VAL A 492 -0.99 -15.31 21.67
CA VAL A 492 -0.67 -16.20 22.81
C VAL A 492 -1.12 -17.64 22.53
N THR A 493 -2.31 -17.84 21.96
CA THR A 493 -2.84 -19.17 21.61
C THR A 493 -1.98 -19.84 20.52
N ALA A 494 -1.50 -19.08 19.54
CA ALA A 494 -0.58 -19.57 18.52
C ALA A 494 0.78 -20.01 19.10
N TYR A 495 1.31 -19.32 20.12
CA TYR A 495 2.48 -19.80 20.87
C TYR A 495 2.18 -21.07 21.68
N GLN A 496 1.01 -21.17 22.32
CA GLN A 496 0.62 -22.35 23.11
C GLN A 496 0.53 -23.63 22.26
N GLN A 497 0.22 -23.53 20.97
CA GLN A 497 0.23 -24.66 20.03
C GLN A 497 1.63 -25.26 19.78
N LEU A 498 2.71 -24.60 20.18
CA LEU A 498 4.05 -25.22 20.19
C LEU A 498 4.19 -26.33 21.25
N THR A 499 3.43 -26.28 22.34
CA THR A 499 3.57 -27.19 23.50
C THR A 499 3.61 -28.68 23.13
N PRO A 500 2.69 -29.25 22.31
CA PRO A 500 2.81 -30.64 21.86
C PRO A 500 4.04 -30.91 20.98
N LEU A 501 4.49 -29.91 20.20
CA LEU A 501 5.67 -30.03 19.32
C LEU A 501 6.99 -30.05 20.12
N VAL A 502 7.05 -29.41 21.29
CA VAL A 502 8.24 -29.39 22.16
C VAL A 502 8.59 -30.79 22.65
N ASN A 503 7.59 -31.62 22.96
CA ASN A 503 7.83 -33.00 23.39
C ASN A 503 7.99 -33.98 22.22
N ASN A 504 7.42 -33.67 21.05
CA ASN A 504 7.55 -34.48 19.85
C ASN A 504 7.56 -33.60 18.58
N THR A 505 8.71 -33.47 17.93
CA THR A 505 8.85 -32.64 16.72
C THR A 505 8.34 -33.32 15.44
N ALA A 506 7.95 -34.59 15.45
CA ALA A 506 7.45 -35.29 14.26
C ALA A 506 6.29 -34.57 13.52
N PRO A 507 5.28 -33.98 14.21
CA PRO A 507 4.15 -33.30 13.57
C PRO A 507 4.49 -31.94 12.93
N LEU A 508 5.69 -31.38 13.17
CA LEU A 508 6.10 -30.13 12.51
C LEU A 508 6.06 -30.32 10.98
N SER A 509 5.18 -29.59 10.32
CA SER A 509 4.80 -29.77 8.93
C SER A 509 4.21 -28.46 8.41
N MET A 510 4.08 -28.33 7.08
CA MET A 510 3.40 -27.18 6.48
C MET A 510 1.98 -27.03 7.05
N SER A 511 1.19 -28.11 7.07
CA SER A 511 -0.17 -28.12 7.65
C SER A 511 -0.22 -27.65 9.11
N ALA A 512 0.68 -28.13 9.98
CA ALA A 512 0.74 -27.68 11.37
C ALA A 512 1.12 -26.19 11.49
N ALA A 513 2.04 -25.69 10.66
CA ALA A 513 2.39 -24.27 10.63
C ALA A 513 1.27 -23.40 10.05
N CYS A 514 0.48 -23.92 9.10
CA CYS A 514 -0.73 -23.27 8.57
C CYS A 514 -1.83 -23.18 9.63
N ALA A 515 -2.01 -24.19 10.49
CA ALA A 515 -2.95 -24.15 11.61
C ALA A 515 -2.55 -23.12 12.69
N ILE A 516 -1.26 -23.03 13.00
CA ILE A 516 -0.69 -21.99 13.87
C ILE A 516 -0.91 -20.60 13.24
N HIS A 517 -0.71 -20.47 11.93
CA HIS A 517 -0.96 -19.23 11.20
C HIS A 517 -2.46 -18.83 11.18
N ALA A 518 -3.37 -19.79 10.97
CA ALA A 518 -4.81 -19.56 11.01
C ALA A 518 -5.27 -19.05 12.39
N THR A 519 -4.68 -19.60 13.45
CA THR A 519 -4.89 -19.15 14.83
C THR A 519 -4.37 -17.74 15.04
N LEU A 520 -3.11 -17.48 14.66
CA LEU A 520 -2.43 -16.19 14.80
C LEU A 520 -3.14 -15.04 14.08
N MET A 521 -3.76 -15.30 12.93
CA MET A 521 -4.42 -14.30 12.10
C MET A 521 -5.95 -14.25 12.28
N LYS A 522 -6.50 -14.95 13.29
CA LYS A 522 -7.95 -15.08 13.51
C LYS A 522 -8.67 -13.74 13.71
N THR A 523 -8.04 -12.73 14.29
CA THR A 523 -8.57 -11.34 14.36
C THR A 523 -8.01 -10.44 13.24
N SER A 524 -6.82 -10.75 12.72
CA SER A 524 -6.11 -9.96 11.68
C SER A 524 -6.50 -10.32 10.23
N ARG A 525 -7.75 -10.76 9.98
CA ARG A 525 -8.22 -11.17 8.63
C ARG A 525 -8.39 -10.01 7.63
N PHE A 526 -8.30 -8.76 8.07
CA PHE A 526 -8.61 -7.59 7.25
C PHE A 526 -7.55 -6.49 7.41
N LEU A 527 -6.98 -6.03 6.30
CA LEU A 527 -5.99 -4.96 6.21
C LEU A 527 -6.35 -4.06 5.01
N GLU A 528 -6.49 -2.74 5.23
CA GLU A 528 -6.81 -1.77 4.16
C GLU A 528 -7.98 -2.20 3.25
N SER A 529 -9.07 -2.71 3.85
CA SER A 529 -10.25 -3.25 3.15
C SER A 529 -9.97 -4.43 2.21
N ARG A 530 -8.87 -5.16 2.42
CA ARG A 530 -8.54 -6.43 1.75
C ARG A 530 -8.67 -7.60 2.71
N TYR A 531 -9.08 -8.76 2.20
CA TYR A 531 -9.12 -10.01 2.97
C TYR A 531 -7.74 -10.72 2.95
N ILE A 532 -7.28 -11.09 4.14
CA ILE A 532 -6.10 -11.92 4.40
C ILE A 532 -6.62 -13.29 4.86
N ALA A 533 -6.41 -14.32 4.05
CA ALA A 533 -6.90 -15.66 4.32
C ALA A 533 -6.07 -16.36 5.42
N PRO A 534 -6.64 -16.64 6.63
CA PRO A 534 -5.87 -17.25 7.71
C PRO A 534 -5.49 -18.69 7.35
N GLY A 535 -4.22 -19.04 7.51
CA GLY A 535 -3.69 -20.39 7.22
C GLY A 535 -3.52 -20.76 5.73
N ALA A 536 -4.07 -20.00 4.79
CA ALA A 536 -3.90 -20.25 3.35
C ALA A 536 -2.54 -19.71 2.85
N THR A 537 -1.73 -20.55 2.22
CA THR A 537 -0.41 -20.13 1.69
C THR A 537 -0.56 -19.30 0.42
N ARG A 538 0.53 -18.64 -0.01
CA ARG A 538 0.54 -17.92 -1.28
C ARG A 538 0.39 -18.81 -2.52
N ALA A 539 0.65 -20.12 -2.40
CA ALA A 539 0.30 -21.08 -3.45
C ALA A 539 -1.23 -21.25 -3.61
N GLU A 540 -2.00 -21.01 -2.55
CA GLU A 540 -3.47 -20.97 -2.59
C GLU A 540 -4.01 -19.56 -2.94
N THR A 541 -3.38 -18.47 -2.47
CA THR A 541 -3.83 -17.09 -2.76
C THR A 541 -3.37 -16.54 -4.13
N TRP A 542 -2.42 -17.21 -4.79
CA TRP A 542 -1.78 -16.85 -6.07
C TRP A 542 -1.02 -15.50 -6.07
N LYS A 543 -0.50 -15.08 -4.91
CA LYS A 543 0.19 -13.78 -4.76
C LYS A 543 1.70 -13.95 -4.72
N THR A 544 2.43 -13.40 -5.71
CA THR A 544 3.89 -13.21 -5.60
C THR A 544 4.19 -11.93 -4.83
N VAL A 545 5.12 -12.01 -3.87
CA VAL A 545 5.49 -10.88 -2.98
C VAL A 545 6.89 -10.36 -3.30
N VAL A 546 6.99 -9.05 -3.46
CA VAL A 546 8.23 -8.28 -3.45
C VAL A 546 8.16 -7.34 -2.25
N ILE A 547 9.17 -7.38 -1.38
CA ILE A 547 9.31 -6.37 -0.34
C ILE A 547 10.10 -5.20 -0.94
N SER A 548 9.41 -4.08 -1.11
CA SER A 548 9.96 -2.82 -1.61
C SER A 548 10.35 -1.91 -0.44
N GLY A 549 11.58 -1.41 -0.44
CA GLY A 549 12.08 -0.46 0.56
C GLY A 549 13.15 0.44 -0.07
N SER A 550 14.26 0.69 0.64
CA SER A 550 15.47 1.29 0.03
C SER A 550 16.04 0.44 -1.12
N TYR A 551 15.71 -0.86 -1.15
CA TYR A 551 16.04 -1.81 -2.19
C TYR A 551 14.89 -2.81 -2.36
N ASN A 552 14.75 -3.43 -3.53
CA ASN A 552 13.78 -4.51 -3.75
C ASN A 552 14.36 -5.86 -3.29
N VAL A 553 13.58 -6.60 -2.50
CA VAL A 553 13.86 -7.98 -2.07
C VAL A 553 12.77 -8.91 -2.61
N GLN A 554 13.18 -9.92 -3.38
CA GLN A 554 12.30 -10.95 -3.89
C GLN A 554 12.11 -12.05 -2.83
N MET A 555 10.86 -12.51 -2.67
CA MET A 555 10.50 -13.69 -1.86
C MET A 555 10.14 -14.86 -2.79
N CYS A 556 9.85 -16.04 -2.22
CA CYS A 556 9.52 -17.23 -3.01
C CYS A 556 8.35 -16.95 -3.97
N PRO A 557 8.51 -17.17 -5.30
CA PRO A 557 7.41 -17.12 -6.27
C PRO A 557 6.25 -18.01 -5.84
N TYR A 558 5.01 -17.54 -6.01
CA TYR A 558 3.86 -18.24 -5.43
C TYR A 558 3.73 -19.75 -5.80
N PRO A 559 4.08 -20.23 -7.02
CA PRO A 559 3.97 -21.65 -7.36
C PRO A 559 4.97 -22.57 -6.64
N GLU A 560 6.06 -22.01 -6.08
CA GLU A 560 7.11 -22.76 -5.40
C GLU A 560 6.95 -22.77 -3.87
N VAL A 561 6.02 -21.96 -3.33
CA VAL A 561 5.88 -21.70 -1.88
C VAL A 561 5.68 -22.97 -1.06
N ASP A 562 4.71 -23.82 -1.41
CA ASP A 562 4.37 -24.99 -0.60
C ASP A 562 5.50 -26.03 -0.58
N LYS A 563 6.07 -26.30 -1.75
CA LYS A 563 7.22 -27.18 -1.97
C LYS A 563 8.45 -26.74 -1.17
N GLU A 564 8.73 -25.44 -1.14
CA GLU A 564 9.81 -24.85 -0.35
C GLU A 564 9.48 -24.86 1.16
N PHE A 565 8.23 -24.60 1.55
CA PHE A 565 7.79 -24.62 2.94
C PHE A 565 7.82 -26.04 3.54
N GLU A 566 7.38 -27.06 2.80
CA GLU A 566 7.56 -28.47 3.16
C GLU A 566 9.03 -28.85 3.27
N TYR A 567 9.87 -28.39 2.35
CA TYR A 567 11.33 -28.58 2.42
C TYR A 567 11.89 -27.97 3.70
N ILE A 568 11.50 -26.73 4.05
CA ILE A 568 11.92 -26.05 5.28
C ILE A 568 11.46 -26.83 6.52
N CYS A 569 10.19 -27.22 6.63
CA CYS A 569 9.69 -27.98 7.77
C CYS A 569 10.41 -29.34 7.93
N ARG A 570 10.70 -30.05 6.82
CA ARG A 570 11.45 -31.31 6.85
C ARG A 570 12.91 -31.09 7.30
N MET A 571 13.59 -30.09 6.76
CA MET A 571 14.98 -29.78 7.14
C MET A 571 15.09 -29.23 8.56
N ALA A 572 14.14 -28.41 9.02
CA ALA A 572 14.06 -27.95 10.41
C ALA A 572 13.97 -29.16 11.36
N LYS A 573 13.06 -30.11 11.10
CA LYS A 573 12.99 -31.38 11.88
C LYS A 573 14.31 -32.15 11.88
N GLN A 574 15.06 -32.14 10.79
CA GLN A 574 16.39 -32.77 10.73
C GLN A 574 17.42 -32.01 11.58
N TRP A 575 17.56 -30.70 11.41
CA TRP A 575 18.54 -29.89 12.15
C TRP A 575 18.27 -29.86 13.66
N ILE A 576 17.00 -29.74 14.06
CA ILE A 576 16.57 -29.82 15.47
C ILE A 576 16.98 -31.17 16.10
N ARG A 577 16.97 -32.27 15.33
CA ARG A 577 17.34 -33.62 15.80
C ARG A 577 18.83 -33.93 15.73
N THR A 578 19.62 -33.21 14.93
CA THR A 578 21.01 -33.58 14.59
C THR A 578 22.06 -32.58 15.02
N TRP A 579 21.71 -31.31 15.25
CA TRP A 579 22.66 -30.28 15.65
C TRP A 579 22.57 -29.94 17.14
N ARG A 580 23.72 -29.76 17.80
CA ARG A 580 23.80 -29.57 19.26
C ARG A 580 23.45 -28.15 19.73
N ASN A 581 23.66 -27.15 18.89
CA ASN A 581 23.34 -25.75 19.20
C ASN A 581 21.91 -25.42 18.73
N PRO A 582 20.93 -25.23 19.65
CA PRO A 582 19.56 -24.95 19.26
C PRO A 582 19.40 -23.56 18.63
N PHE A 583 20.31 -22.60 18.89
CA PHE A 583 20.28 -21.28 18.27
C PHE A 583 20.61 -21.31 16.78
N ALA A 584 21.56 -22.16 16.36
CA ALA A 584 21.84 -22.41 14.95
C ALA A 584 20.60 -22.96 14.22
N SER A 585 19.93 -23.96 14.81
CA SER A 585 18.68 -24.52 14.28
C SER A 585 17.53 -23.50 14.26
N ALA A 586 17.40 -22.67 15.30
CA ALA A 586 16.41 -21.60 15.37
C ALA A 586 16.64 -20.55 14.27
N SER A 587 17.85 -20.04 14.14
CA SER A 587 18.20 -18.97 13.21
C SER A 587 18.11 -19.43 11.75
N TRP A 588 18.53 -20.65 11.42
CA TRP A 588 18.33 -21.21 10.07
C TRP A 588 16.84 -21.40 9.74
N THR A 589 16.05 -21.90 10.68
CA THR A 589 14.58 -22.08 10.50
C THR A 589 13.89 -20.72 10.28
N HIS A 590 14.25 -19.71 11.08
CA HIS A 590 13.72 -18.36 10.94
C HIS A 590 14.12 -17.73 9.59
N LEU A 591 15.40 -17.80 9.22
CA LEU A 591 15.93 -17.20 8.00
C LEU A 591 15.30 -17.78 6.74
N THR A 592 15.10 -19.09 6.72
CA THR A 592 14.54 -19.78 5.55
C THR A 592 13.04 -19.55 5.44
N LEU A 593 12.28 -19.64 6.55
CA LEU A 593 10.85 -19.30 6.55
C LEU A 593 10.60 -17.83 6.17
N VAL A 594 11.39 -16.87 6.66
CA VAL A 594 11.18 -15.44 6.33
C VAL A 594 11.57 -15.10 4.88
N SER A 595 12.48 -15.89 4.28
CA SER A 595 12.85 -15.79 2.86
C SER A 595 11.85 -16.50 1.92
N CYS A 596 11.20 -17.57 2.40
CA CYS A 596 10.09 -18.21 1.71
C CYS A 596 8.84 -17.30 1.76
N HIS A 597 8.60 -16.66 2.91
CA HIS A 597 7.48 -15.76 3.15
C HIS A 597 6.13 -16.40 2.75
N PRO A 598 5.75 -17.56 3.32
CA PRO A 598 4.72 -18.43 2.74
C PRO A 598 3.28 -17.89 2.74
N PHE A 599 2.97 -16.82 3.48
CA PHE A 599 1.61 -16.27 3.63
C PHE A 599 1.47 -14.84 3.10
N ASP A 600 0.24 -14.32 2.98
CA ASP A 600 -0.07 -12.95 2.54
C ASP A 600 0.38 -11.87 3.55
N ASP A 601 0.19 -12.13 4.84
CA ASP A 601 0.68 -11.37 6.01
C ASP A 601 0.98 -12.39 7.13
N GLY A 602 1.31 -11.97 8.35
CA GLY A 602 1.51 -12.83 9.52
C GLY A 602 2.89 -13.49 9.58
N ASN A 603 3.61 -13.53 8.45
CA ASN A 603 4.92 -14.18 8.30
C ASN A 603 5.90 -13.85 9.43
N GLY A 604 6.19 -12.57 9.71
CA GLY A 604 7.16 -12.17 10.75
C GLY A 604 6.81 -12.68 12.15
N ARG A 605 5.52 -12.62 12.51
CA ARG A 605 4.98 -13.16 13.77
C ARG A 605 5.09 -14.70 13.81
N LEU A 606 4.73 -15.37 12.73
CA LEU A 606 4.79 -16.84 12.63
C LEU A 606 6.22 -17.39 12.68
N VAL A 607 7.19 -16.76 12.00
CA VAL A 607 8.56 -17.30 11.97
C VAL A 607 9.22 -17.25 13.35
N ARG A 608 8.92 -16.24 14.17
CA ARG A 608 9.38 -16.18 15.58
C ARG A 608 8.74 -17.30 16.43
N ILE A 609 7.46 -17.61 16.21
CA ILE A 609 6.79 -18.77 16.83
C ILE A 609 7.48 -20.08 16.41
N ILE A 610 7.53 -20.41 15.11
CA ILE A 610 8.05 -21.71 14.65
C ILE A 610 9.54 -21.90 14.95
N ALA A 611 10.36 -20.85 14.81
CA ALA A 611 11.79 -20.92 15.11
C ALA A 611 12.11 -21.02 16.62
N SER A 612 11.17 -20.70 17.51
CA SER A 612 11.32 -20.90 18.97
C SER A 612 11.38 -22.38 19.37
N LEU A 613 10.90 -23.29 18.52
CA LEU A 613 10.78 -24.71 18.85
C LEU A 613 12.10 -25.40 19.31
N PRO A 614 13.24 -25.30 18.60
CA PRO A 614 14.53 -25.81 19.10
C PRO A 614 14.97 -25.21 20.44
N LEU A 615 14.69 -23.91 20.68
CA LEU A 615 15.04 -23.26 21.94
C LEU A 615 14.23 -23.86 23.09
N LEU A 616 12.91 -24.00 22.91
CA LEU A 616 12.00 -24.60 23.88
C LEU A 616 12.37 -26.06 24.20
N GLN A 617 12.69 -26.88 23.18
CA GLN A 617 13.17 -28.26 23.39
C GLN A 617 14.42 -28.32 24.27
N HIS A 618 15.32 -27.33 24.15
CA HIS A 618 16.55 -27.23 24.94
C HIS A 618 16.37 -26.44 26.25
N LYS A 619 15.12 -26.16 26.66
CA LYS A 619 14.74 -25.37 27.85
C LYS A 619 15.32 -23.95 27.86
N PHE A 620 15.23 -23.24 26.75
CA PHE A 620 15.39 -21.78 26.64
C PHE A 620 14.00 -21.12 26.52
N PRO A 621 13.89 -19.78 26.67
CA PRO A 621 12.66 -19.06 26.32
C PRO A 621 12.32 -19.16 24.81
N PRO A 622 11.09 -18.79 24.42
CA PRO A 622 10.78 -18.41 23.04
C PRO A 622 11.63 -17.23 22.55
N ILE A 623 11.81 -17.10 21.23
CA ILE A 623 12.50 -15.96 20.61
C ILE A 623 11.68 -14.68 20.84
N SER A 624 12.16 -13.82 21.73
CA SER A 624 11.69 -12.43 21.85
C SER A 624 12.64 -11.49 21.11
N ILE A 625 12.07 -10.50 20.43
CA ILE A 625 12.76 -9.38 19.75
C ILE A 625 12.01 -8.13 20.18
N THR A 626 12.68 -7.20 20.86
CA THR A 626 12.01 -5.97 21.33
C THR A 626 11.91 -4.93 20.23
N MET A 627 10.93 -4.02 20.32
CA MET A 627 10.76 -2.92 19.37
C MET A 627 12.03 -2.04 19.25
N ALA A 628 12.82 -1.92 20.32
CA ALA A 628 14.10 -1.22 20.31
C ALA A 628 15.14 -1.90 19.39
N GLN A 629 15.15 -3.24 19.35
CA GLN A 629 16.08 -4.06 18.55
C GLN A 629 15.65 -4.23 17.09
N ARG A 630 14.53 -3.62 16.66
CA ARG A 630 13.93 -3.86 15.33
C ARG A 630 14.90 -3.63 14.18
N ALA A 631 15.76 -2.63 14.25
CA ALA A 631 16.75 -2.35 13.20
C ALA A 631 17.88 -3.39 13.17
N GLU A 632 18.37 -3.80 14.34
CA GLU A 632 19.43 -4.77 14.56
C GLU A 632 18.99 -6.17 14.11
N TYR A 633 17.75 -6.54 14.42
CA TYR A 633 17.07 -7.75 13.93
C TYR A 633 17.06 -7.83 12.40
N TYR A 634 16.63 -6.77 11.70
CA TYR A 634 16.63 -6.74 10.23
C TYR A 634 18.04 -6.75 9.63
N LYS A 635 19.03 -6.07 10.25
CA LYS A 635 20.46 -6.16 9.88
C LYS A 635 20.99 -7.60 10.05
N GLY A 636 20.58 -8.30 11.12
CA GLY A 636 20.93 -9.69 11.40
C GLY A 636 20.39 -10.66 10.35
N ILE A 637 19.11 -10.54 9.97
CA ILE A 637 18.51 -11.34 8.88
C ILE A 637 19.24 -11.10 7.55
N VAL A 638 19.61 -9.84 7.28
CA VAL A 638 20.38 -9.45 6.09
C VAL A 638 21.71 -10.19 6.01
N LYS A 639 22.49 -10.22 7.10
CA LYS A 639 23.78 -10.95 7.15
C LYS A 639 23.61 -12.47 7.10
N ALA A 640 22.59 -13.00 7.78
CA ALA A 640 22.37 -14.44 7.86
C ALA A 640 22.06 -15.06 6.48
N ARG A 641 21.40 -14.32 5.56
CA ARG A 641 21.19 -14.73 4.15
C ARG A 641 22.49 -15.00 3.39
N ASP A 642 23.54 -14.29 3.78
CA ASP A 642 24.88 -14.31 3.19
C ASP A 642 25.81 -15.31 3.94
N GLY A 643 25.37 -15.81 5.10
CA GLY A 643 25.98 -16.90 5.87
C GLY A 643 26.40 -16.54 7.30
N ASP A 644 26.44 -15.24 7.66
CA ASP A 644 26.80 -14.80 9.01
C ASP A 644 25.56 -14.68 9.90
N HIS A 645 25.31 -15.71 10.71
CA HIS A 645 24.20 -15.74 11.67
C HIS A 645 24.51 -15.01 12.99
N THR A 646 25.72 -14.48 13.19
CA THR A 646 26.22 -14.02 14.51
C THR A 646 25.38 -12.89 15.11
N ASP A 647 25.08 -11.85 14.35
CA ASP A 647 24.27 -10.72 14.84
C ASP A 647 22.81 -11.13 15.12
N MET A 648 22.28 -12.07 14.35
CA MET A 648 20.94 -12.62 14.54
C MET A 648 20.87 -13.47 15.82
N LEU A 649 21.91 -14.26 16.13
CA LEU A 649 22.00 -14.99 17.40
C LEU A 649 22.13 -14.05 18.60
N ARG A 650 22.91 -12.96 18.46
CA ARG A 650 23.08 -11.97 19.53
C ARG A 650 21.75 -11.30 19.88
N CYS A 651 21.04 -10.80 18.86
CA CYS A 651 19.71 -10.20 19.01
C CYS A 651 18.70 -11.16 19.66
N PHE A 652 18.73 -12.46 19.32
CA PHE A 652 17.89 -13.46 19.99
C PHE A 652 18.19 -13.57 21.50
N VAL A 653 19.46 -13.59 21.91
CA VAL A 653 19.83 -13.65 23.34
C VAL A 653 19.48 -12.34 24.05
N GLU A 654 19.78 -11.19 23.44
CA GLU A 654 19.54 -9.86 24.00
C GLU A 654 18.05 -9.60 24.20
N GLY A 655 17.21 -9.84 23.18
CA GLY A 655 15.75 -9.67 23.27
C GLY A 655 15.09 -10.61 24.27
N MET A 656 15.57 -11.85 24.39
CA MET A 656 15.14 -12.76 25.45
C MET A 656 15.54 -12.26 26.85
N LYS A 657 16.75 -11.71 27.04
CA LYS A 657 17.19 -11.13 28.33
C LYS A 657 16.36 -9.92 28.73
N GLU A 658 16.22 -8.92 27.85
CA GLU A 658 15.38 -7.73 28.07
C GLU A 658 13.93 -8.11 28.46
N THR A 659 13.42 -9.19 27.87
CA THR A 659 12.08 -9.72 28.17
C THR A 659 12.02 -10.36 29.57
N LEU A 660 13.05 -11.08 30.02
CA LEU A 660 13.10 -11.57 31.41
C LEU A 660 13.23 -10.41 32.39
N ASP A 661 14.15 -9.48 32.15
CA ASP A 661 14.43 -8.35 33.06
C ASP A 661 13.18 -7.49 33.30
N LEU A 662 12.40 -7.22 32.25
CA LEU A 662 11.14 -6.49 32.37
C LEU A 662 10.05 -7.31 33.08
N VAL A 663 9.86 -8.59 32.74
CA VAL A 663 8.80 -9.42 33.37
C VAL A 663 9.14 -9.71 34.85
N GLU A 664 10.40 -9.90 35.19
CA GLU A 664 10.87 -10.08 36.57
C GLU A 664 10.70 -8.80 37.39
N SER A 665 11.14 -7.63 36.88
CA SER A 665 10.98 -6.36 37.59
C SER A 665 9.52 -5.95 37.79
N LEU A 666 8.63 -6.19 36.81
CA LEU A 666 7.20 -5.88 36.90
C LEU A 666 6.42 -6.78 37.88
N ARG A 667 6.97 -7.93 38.28
CA ARG A 667 6.38 -8.82 39.32
C ARG A 667 6.93 -8.55 40.72
N ASN A 668 8.07 -7.88 40.82
CA ASN A 668 8.67 -7.41 42.06
C ASN A 668 8.23 -5.97 42.43
N SER A 669 7.31 -5.37 41.67
CA SER A 669 6.79 -4.00 41.79
C SER A 669 5.29 -3.94 42.10
#